data_AF-A0A157Z5P2-F1
#
_entry.id   AF-A0A157Z5P2-F1
#
_cell.length_a   1.000
_cell.length_b   1.000
_cell.length_c   1.000
_cell.angle_alpha   90.00
_cell.angle_beta   90.00
_cell.angle_gamma   90.00
#
_symmetry.space_group_name_H-M   'P 1'
#
loop_
_entity.id
_entity.type
_entity.pdbx_description
1 polymer ?
#
loop_
_entity_poly.entity_id
_entity_poly.type
_entity_poly.pdbx_seq_one_letter_code
_entity_poly.pdbx_strand_id
1 'polypeptide(L)'
;MTTTIHTILEEFREAATSNRDLGDKFEKLFATYLVTDPLYQDKFSDVWLWNEWPDRGNKPDVGIDLVAKERYTGGFCAIQCKFYDPSHTLHKPDIDSFFTASGKAPFTSRLIVSTTDKWGKHAEEALENQHVPVSRLRVQDLADSPIDWSAFSMKKPTAIKLKAKKKLREHQKKALKKTEEGFQESDRGKLIMACGTGKTFTALKITEKLVPKGGTALFLVPSISLLSQTLREWTAETEVGMQSFAVCSDSKVGKKSENEDISTHDLAFPATTDVQKLAKQVQAFAGKRDLTVIFSTYQSIEVVAQAQKEGLPEFDLIVCDEAHRTTGVTLDGDSESHFVKVHDQKFIKGKKRLYMTATPRIFSDSALVQAQENDAVVISMDDVAHFGLEFYRLGFGEAVGSGLLADYKVMVLAVDEKYVSNAFQSQIADENSEISLEDAVKVTGCWNGLSKRMAKSEGFNEQDPEPMRRAVAFSRSIKDSKRLTSLFSQIVDEYRDTHEDDDGLLACEVDHVDGTFNALRRNALLDWLKEDTTAQGNVCRILSNARCLSEGVDVPALDAVMFLNPRNSVVDVVQSVGRVMRTAPGKKYGYIILPIGVPSDMSPEEALKDNQKYKVVWQVLQALRAHDDRFNATVNQIELNKKRPDQIQIIGVGGRSEDENEGGVHGKGGGEPTPVQFTFNFPHIEEWRDAIYAKIVLKCGDRRYWEQWASDIAEIADRHITRITALLEGANKEHKKAFASFLRGLKDNLNPQISEKDAIEMLAQHLITKPVFDAIFEGYSFTEKNPVSIAMQHMLNVLEEQAIGKEVETLERFYTSVRTRVSGIDNAKARQEVIRELYEKFFKTAFKAMSDRLGIVYTPVQIVDFIIHSADIALREEFGVGLSEKGVHVIDPFTGTGTFMVRLLQSGLIKPKDLAYKYKHELHANEIVLLAYYIAAINIEEAFHGIEDGEYHPFEGIVLTDTFQMTEGKGSLDEVMFPENNKRAAKQNKTDIRVVIGNPPYSVGQDSQNDDEKNLDYPRLDSRIETTYAANSKAGLKRNLYDSYIRAFRWASDRIKDKGVICFVSNGSLIGKNSMDGIRKTLVDEFTSIYCFNLRGDAHGSGEIRQKEKGNVFGAGDGKIEFFGYWALFDPDEDMTEDSLSAQLNLQLNFVVVEAKNGSH
;
A
#
# COMPACT_ATOMS: atom_id res chain seq x y z
N MET A 1 28.46 -26.86 -18.22
CA MET A 1 28.68 -26.69 -16.78
C MET A 1 29.67 -25.56 -16.58
N THR A 2 29.31 -24.56 -15.79
CA THR A 2 30.21 -23.46 -15.39
C THR A 2 31.19 -24.01 -14.36
N THR A 3 32.51 -23.92 -14.63
CA THR A 3 33.54 -24.36 -13.67
C THR A 3 33.47 -23.49 -12.40
N THR A 4 33.44 -24.13 -11.23
CA THR A 4 33.41 -23.46 -9.91
C THR A 4 34.66 -23.81 -9.11
N ILE A 5 34.92 -23.10 -8.00
CA ILE A 5 36.00 -23.47 -7.08
C ILE A 5 35.83 -24.90 -6.55
N HIS A 6 34.61 -25.34 -6.27
CA HIS A 6 34.36 -26.71 -5.81
C HIS A 6 34.74 -27.74 -6.87
N THR A 7 34.41 -27.47 -8.14
CA THR A 7 34.83 -28.32 -9.27
C THR A 7 36.35 -28.39 -9.38
N ILE A 8 37.05 -27.26 -9.20
CA ILE A 8 38.52 -27.20 -9.22
C ILE A 8 39.14 -28.00 -8.07
N LEU A 9 38.59 -27.91 -6.87
CA LEU A 9 39.07 -28.68 -5.71
C LEU A 9 38.86 -30.19 -5.89
N GLU A 10 37.76 -30.59 -6.55
CA GLU A 10 37.52 -31.99 -6.89
C GLU A 10 38.48 -32.48 -7.98
N GLU A 11 38.72 -31.67 -9.02
CA GLU A 11 39.76 -31.95 -10.02
C GLU A 11 41.15 -32.09 -9.39
N PHE A 12 41.46 -31.32 -8.34
CA PHE A 12 42.72 -31.47 -7.60
C PHE A 12 42.82 -32.83 -6.91
N ARG A 13 41.72 -33.32 -6.31
CA ARG A 13 41.66 -34.65 -5.70
C ARG A 13 41.84 -35.76 -6.72
N GLU A 14 41.13 -35.68 -7.84
CA GLU A 14 41.21 -36.69 -8.90
C GLU A 14 42.59 -36.73 -9.59
N ALA A 15 43.22 -35.56 -9.77
CA ALA A 15 44.50 -35.45 -10.45
C ALA A 15 45.73 -35.67 -9.56
N ALA A 16 45.57 -35.74 -8.23
CA ALA A 16 46.69 -35.87 -7.30
C ALA A 16 47.20 -37.32 -7.18
N THR A 17 48.52 -37.51 -7.25
CA THR A 17 49.13 -38.85 -7.11
C THR A 17 49.53 -39.18 -5.67
N SER A 18 49.46 -38.21 -4.75
CA SER A 18 49.73 -38.37 -3.32
C SER A 18 49.17 -37.18 -2.52
N ASN A 19 49.04 -37.34 -1.19
CA ASN A 19 48.63 -36.22 -0.30
C ASN A 19 49.59 -35.03 -0.36
N ARG A 20 50.89 -35.27 -0.64
CA ARG A 20 51.88 -34.21 -0.81
C ARG A 20 51.66 -33.41 -2.09
N ASP A 21 51.41 -34.09 -3.21
CA ASP A 21 51.09 -33.45 -4.49
C ASP A 21 49.77 -32.65 -4.41
N LEU A 22 48.79 -33.17 -3.66
CA LEU A 22 47.54 -32.47 -3.36
C LEU A 22 47.78 -31.16 -2.58
N GLY A 23 48.61 -31.22 -1.54
CA GLY A 23 49.05 -30.05 -0.78
C GLY A 23 49.76 -29.01 -1.67
N ASP A 24 50.77 -29.45 -2.44
CA ASP A 24 51.54 -28.57 -3.32
C ASP A 24 50.66 -27.83 -4.35
N LYS A 25 49.63 -28.50 -4.91
CA LYS A 25 48.66 -27.89 -5.83
C LYS A 25 47.80 -26.83 -5.13
N PHE A 26 47.34 -27.14 -3.92
CA PHE A 26 46.52 -26.22 -3.12
C PHE A 26 47.32 -25.00 -2.67
N GLU A 27 48.55 -25.18 -2.22
CA GLU A 27 49.45 -24.07 -1.83
C GLU A 27 49.70 -23.10 -3.00
N LYS A 28 49.95 -23.62 -4.21
CA LYS A 28 50.14 -22.79 -5.43
C LYS A 28 48.89 -22.00 -5.81
N LEU A 29 47.71 -22.60 -5.64
CA LEU A 29 46.45 -21.90 -5.84
C LEU A 29 46.35 -20.70 -4.88
N PHE A 30 46.66 -20.91 -3.59
CA PHE A 30 46.59 -19.85 -2.58
C PHE A 30 47.67 -18.78 -2.74
N ALA A 31 48.89 -19.15 -3.16
CA ALA A 31 49.93 -18.18 -3.52
C ALA A 31 49.43 -17.19 -4.58
N THR A 32 48.71 -17.69 -5.58
CA THR A 32 48.14 -16.87 -6.66
C THR A 32 46.89 -16.11 -6.22
N TYR A 33 45.99 -16.77 -5.49
CA TYR A 33 44.76 -16.17 -4.95
C TYR A 33 45.06 -14.92 -4.12
N LEU A 34 46.00 -15.01 -3.18
CA LEU A 34 46.30 -13.93 -2.22
C LEU A 34 46.91 -12.68 -2.87
N VAL A 35 47.49 -12.79 -4.06
CA VAL A 35 48.01 -11.64 -4.83
C VAL A 35 47.04 -11.13 -5.89
N THR A 36 45.98 -11.89 -6.20
CA THR A 36 44.99 -11.58 -7.24
C THR A 36 43.69 -11.03 -6.66
N ASP A 37 43.22 -11.61 -5.54
CA ASP A 37 42.00 -11.20 -4.88
C ASP A 37 42.16 -9.77 -4.31
N PRO A 38 41.28 -8.80 -4.65
CA PRO A 38 41.41 -7.41 -4.22
C PRO A 38 41.54 -7.23 -2.70
N LEU A 39 40.90 -8.08 -1.92
CA LEU A 39 40.93 -8.05 -0.45
C LEU A 39 42.34 -8.27 0.09
N TYR A 40 43.08 -9.21 -0.53
CA TYR A 40 44.42 -9.62 -0.09
C TYR A 40 45.53 -8.92 -0.87
N GLN A 41 45.29 -8.56 -2.13
CA GLN A 41 46.23 -7.81 -2.96
C GLN A 41 46.58 -6.44 -2.33
N ASP A 42 45.59 -5.80 -1.70
CA ASP A 42 45.81 -4.58 -0.95
C ASP A 42 46.55 -4.83 0.37
N LYS A 43 46.40 -6.01 0.99
CA LYS A 43 47.03 -6.37 2.27
C LYS A 43 48.48 -6.82 2.12
N PHE A 44 48.79 -7.61 1.09
CA PHE A 44 50.09 -8.24 0.89
C PHE A 44 50.84 -7.65 -0.30
N SER A 45 52.14 -7.41 -0.15
CA SER A 45 53.01 -6.98 -1.26
C SER A 45 53.53 -8.16 -2.06
N ASP A 46 53.90 -9.22 -1.36
CA ASP A 46 54.56 -10.40 -1.89
C ASP A 46 54.05 -11.63 -1.13
N VAL A 47 53.91 -12.75 -1.84
CA VAL A 47 53.52 -14.05 -1.27
C VAL A 47 54.47 -15.10 -1.81
N TRP A 48 55.05 -15.90 -0.92
CA TRP A 48 55.99 -16.97 -1.26
C TRP A 48 55.48 -18.30 -0.71
N LEU A 49 55.72 -19.38 -1.45
CA LEU A 49 55.74 -20.71 -0.86
C LEU A 49 56.82 -20.74 0.23
N TRP A 50 56.63 -21.52 1.29
CA TRP A 50 57.60 -21.63 2.38
C TRP A 50 59.00 -21.92 1.85
N ASN A 51 59.10 -22.80 0.85
CA ASN A 51 60.37 -23.19 0.25
C ASN A 51 61.07 -22.08 -0.57
N GLU A 52 60.33 -21.05 -0.96
CA GLU A 52 60.79 -19.94 -1.81
C GLU A 52 61.00 -18.65 -0.99
N TRP A 53 60.64 -18.63 0.29
CA TRP A 53 60.73 -17.45 1.14
C TRP A 53 62.21 -17.07 1.37
N PRO A 54 62.63 -15.82 1.01
CA PRO A 54 64.04 -15.41 1.08
C PRO A 54 64.70 -15.57 2.46
N ASP A 55 63.93 -15.37 3.54
CA ASP A 55 64.44 -15.41 4.92
C ASP A 55 64.30 -16.79 5.59
N ARG A 56 63.92 -17.84 4.84
CA ARG A 56 63.80 -19.20 5.37
C ARG A 56 65.14 -19.76 5.86
N GLY A 57 66.21 -19.55 5.10
CA GLY A 57 67.50 -20.23 5.29
C GLY A 57 67.37 -21.77 5.19
N ASN A 58 68.07 -22.51 6.07
CA ASN A 58 68.05 -23.98 6.12
C ASN A 58 66.94 -24.56 7.03
N LYS A 59 65.91 -23.78 7.37
CA LYS A 59 64.85 -24.25 8.29
C LYS A 59 64.04 -25.39 7.64
N PRO A 60 63.83 -26.52 8.33
CA PRO A 60 62.97 -27.60 7.84
C PRO A 60 61.51 -27.12 7.75
N ASP A 61 60.64 -27.96 7.19
CA ASP A 61 59.21 -27.73 7.30
C ASP A 61 58.80 -27.75 8.78
N VAL A 62 58.11 -26.69 9.21
CA VAL A 62 57.67 -26.45 10.58
C VAL A 62 56.15 -26.23 10.66
N GLY A 63 55.42 -26.59 9.60
CA GLY A 63 53.97 -26.42 9.49
C GLY A 63 53.52 -25.04 8.99
N ILE A 64 54.43 -24.25 8.38
CA ILE A 64 54.10 -23.02 7.64
C ILE A 64 54.25 -23.34 6.16
N ASP A 65 53.20 -23.07 5.38
CA ASP A 65 53.12 -23.46 3.97
C ASP A 65 53.36 -22.26 3.04
N LEU A 66 52.87 -21.07 3.39
CA LEU A 66 53.18 -19.82 2.70
C LEU A 66 53.59 -18.73 3.70
N VAL A 67 54.35 -17.75 3.18
CA VAL A 67 54.66 -16.51 3.90
C VAL A 67 54.27 -15.34 3.01
N ALA A 68 53.51 -14.40 3.57
CA ALA A 68 53.14 -13.17 2.88
C ALA A 68 53.73 -11.96 3.59
N LYS A 69 54.30 -11.02 2.83
CA LYS A 69 54.76 -9.74 3.37
C LYS A 69 53.60 -8.76 3.42
N GLU A 70 53.29 -8.26 4.61
CA GLU A 70 52.30 -7.21 4.79
C GLU A 70 52.81 -5.93 4.13
N ARG A 71 52.07 -5.41 3.15
CA ARG A 71 52.50 -4.32 2.28
C ARG A 71 52.88 -3.05 3.05
N TYR A 72 52.30 -2.84 4.23
CA TYR A 72 52.33 -1.54 4.91
C TYR A 72 53.01 -1.55 6.27
N THR A 73 52.88 -2.62 7.04
CA THR A 73 53.63 -2.78 8.30
C THR A 73 55.05 -3.27 8.04
N GLY A 74 55.28 -3.90 6.87
CA GLY A 74 56.51 -4.64 6.57
C GLY A 74 56.64 -5.94 7.36
N GLY A 75 55.64 -6.28 8.19
CA GLY A 75 55.56 -7.53 8.94
C GLY A 75 55.31 -8.73 8.03
N PHE A 76 55.41 -9.93 8.60
CA PHE A 76 55.20 -11.18 7.87
C PHE A 76 53.97 -11.91 8.41
N CYS A 77 53.10 -12.34 7.50
CA CYS A 77 51.97 -13.21 7.77
C CYS A 77 52.40 -14.66 7.51
N ALA A 78 52.32 -15.52 8.53
CA ALA A 78 52.50 -16.96 8.37
C ALA A 78 51.18 -17.58 7.91
N ILE A 79 51.21 -18.47 6.91
CA ILE A 79 50.00 -19.03 6.31
C ILE A 79 50.09 -20.55 6.31
N GLN A 80 49.02 -21.21 6.73
CA GLN A 80 48.89 -22.66 6.69
C GLN A 80 47.72 -23.06 5.79
N CYS A 81 47.94 -24.00 4.88
CA CYS A 81 46.96 -24.54 3.94
C CYS A 81 46.64 -26.00 4.28
N LYS A 82 45.41 -26.24 4.73
CA LYS A 82 44.90 -27.56 5.08
C LYS A 82 43.89 -28.05 4.04
N PHE A 83 44.35 -28.98 3.20
CA PHE A 83 43.48 -29.67 2.26
C PHE A 83 43.00 -31.00 2.85
N TYR A 84 41.81 -30.98 3.45
CA TYR A 84 41.11 -32.15 3.94
C TYR A 84 39.82 -32.44 3.15
N ASP A 85 39.25 -33.62 3.37
CA ASP A 85 37.89 -33.92 2.94
C ASP A 85 36.89 -32.96 3.63
N PRO A 86 35.82 -32.47 2.97
CA PRO A 86 34.90 -31.51 3.57
C PRO A 86 34.14 -32.11 4.76
N SER A 87 34.07 -33.44 4.86
CA SER A 87 33.47 -34.14 6.00
C SER A 87 34.38 -34.20 7.23
N HIS A 88 35.70 -34.01 7.06
CA HIS A 88 36.71 -34.11 8.11
C HIS A 88 36.62 -32.95 9.11
N THR A 89 36.88 -33.22 10.39
CA THR A 89 36.93 -32.21 11.45
C THR A 89 38.38 -31.86 11.78
N LEU A 90 38.74 -30.58 11.65
CA LEU A 90 40.04 -30.05 12.07
C LEU A 90 40.14 -30.09 13.60
N HIS A 91 41.16 -30.77 14.11
CA HIS A 91 41.44 -30.86 15.54
C HIS A 91 42.68 -30.02 15.90
N LYS A 92 42.83 -29.71 17.20
CA LYS A 92 43.96 -28.91 17.70
C LYS A 92 45.35 -29.44 17.26
N PRO A 93 45.62 -30.75 17.24
CA PRO A 93 46.91 -31.27 16.77
C PRO A 93 47.25 -30.92 15.31
N ASP A 94 46.25 -30.66 14.46
CA ASP A 94 46.46 -30.31 13.05
C ASP A 94 47.14 -28.95 12.87
N ILE A 95 46.97 -28.04 13.85
CA ILE A 95 47.42 -26.64 13.80
C ILE A 95 48.52 -26.33 14.82
N ASP A 96 48.78 -27.21 15.80
CA ASP A 96 49.73 -26.96 16.90
C ASP A 96 51.16 -26.62 16.43
N SER A 97 51.66 -27.31 15.40
CA SER A 97 52.98 -27.05 14.82
C SER A 97 53.06 -25.64 14.23
N PHE A 98 52.03 -25.23 13.50
CA PHE A 98 51.90 -23.90 12.91
C PHE A 98 51.87 -22.80 13.98
N PHE A 99 51.06 -22.93 15.03
CA PHE A 99 51.02 -21.96 16.12
C PHE A 99 52.38 -21.80 16.80
N THR A 100 53.09 -22.92 17.01
CA THR A 100 54.42 -22.94 17.62
C THR A 100 55.46 -22.26 16.73
N ALA A 101 55.44 -22.51 15.42
CA ALA A 101 56.38 -21.93 14.46
C ALA A 101 56.12 -20.44 14.23
N SER A 102 54.86 -20.07 14.02
CA SER A 102 54.42 -18.69 13.73
C SER A 102 54.36 -17.79 14.97
N GLY A 103 54.51 -18.34 16.18
CA GLY A 103 54.61 -17.55 17.42
C GLY A 103 55.97 -16.87 17.63
N LYS A 104 56.94 -17.11 16.74
CA LYS A 104 58.29 -16.55 16.79
C LYS A 104 58.43 -15.39 15.81
N ALA A 105 59.34 -14.45 16.10
CA ALA A 105 59.74 -13.44 15.13
C ALA A 105 60.21 -14.11 13.81
N PRO A 106 59.91 -13.53 12.63
CA PRO A 106 59.40 -12.17 12.39
C PRO A 106 57.88 -12.06 12.15
N PHE A 107 57.09 -13.08 12.52
CA PHE A 107 55.66 -13.11 12.17
C PHE A 107 54.82 -12.16 13.03
N THR A 108 53.95 -11.38 12.38
CA THR A 108 53.05 -10.38 12.98
C THR A 108 51.58 -10.72 12.82
N SER A 109 51.25 -11.66 11.94
CA SER A 109 49.90 -12.18 11.75
C SER A 109 49.91 -13.62 11.23
N ARG A 110 48.76 -14.30 11.30
CA ARG A 110 48.56 -15.68 10.85
C ARG A 110 47.31 -15.78 9.98
N LEU A 111 47.36 -16.64 8.95
CA LEU A 111 46.21 -17.01 8.14
C LEU A 111 46.10 -18.54 8.04
N ILE A 112 44.96 -19.10 8.40
CA ILE A 112 44.69 -20.53 8.20
C ILE A 112 43.67 -20.67 7.08
N VAL A 113 44.05 -21.45 6.08
CA VAL A 113 43.25 -21.82 4.92
C VAL A 113 42.82 -23.27 5.10
N SER A 114 41.53 -23.56 5.00
CA SER A 114 41.01 -24.92 5.14
C SER A 114 39.93 -25.22 4.10
N THR A 115 39.93 -26.45 3.59
CA THR A 115 38.84 -26.99 2.77
C THR A 115 37.65 -27.53 3.57
N THR A 116 37.78 -27.61 4.90
CA THR A 116 36.70 -27.97 5.83
C THR A 116 36.37 -26.82 6.79
N ASP A 117 35.07 -26.61 7.00
CA ASP A 117 34.54 -25.67 7.99
C ASP A 117 34.25 -26.33 9.34
N LYS A 118 34.46 -27.65 9.47
CA LYS A 118 34.26 -28.37 10.74
C LYS A 118 35.50 -28.27 11.60
N TRP A 119 35.42 -27.50 12.68
CA TRP A 119 36.50 -27.36 13.66
C TRP A 119 36.07 -27.95 15.00
N GLY A 120 36.95 -28.75 15.61
CA GLY A 120 36.73 -29.26 16.96
C GLY A 120 36.79 -28.15 17.99
N LYS A 121 36.07 -28.29 19.11
CA LYS A 121 35.99 -27.29 20.19
C LYS A 121 37.35 -26.73 20.61
N HIS A 122 38.35 -27.59 20.79
CA HIS A 122 39.70 -27.17 21.19
C HIS A 122 40.50 -26.49 20.08
N ALA A 123 40.17 -26.73 18.81
CA ALA A 123 40.77 -26.01 17.69
C ALA A 123 40.19 -24.58 17.59
N GLU A 124 38.89 -24.42 17.85
CA GLU A 124 38.23 -23.12 17.97
C GLU A 124 38.81 -22.30 19.15
N GLU A 125 38.86 -22.88 20.35
CA GLU A 125 39.44 -22.24 21.54
C GLU A 125 40.91 -21.80 21.33
N ALA A 126 41.67 -22.52 20.48
CA ALA A 126 43.07 -22.18 20.20
C ALA A 126 43.23 -20.89 19.38
N LEU A 127 42.20 -20.44 18.66
CA LEU A 127 42.25 -19.20 17.88
C LEU A 127 42.09 -17.95 18.75
N GLU A 128 41.41 -18.08 19.89
CA GLU A 128 41.04 -16.96 20.75
C GLU A 128 42.24 -16.38 21.50
N ASN A 129 42.24 -15.05 21.69
CA ASN A 129 43.20 -14.32 22.53
C ASN A 129 44.70 -14.56 22.23
N GLN A 130 45.02 -14.90 20.98
CA GLN A 130 46.40 -15.11 20.53
C GLN A 130 47.20 -13.80 20.48
N HIS A 131 48.43 -13.82 20.98
CA HIS A 131 49.35 -12.67 20.90
C HIS A 131 49.67 -12.26 19.46
N VAL A 132 49.89 -13.24 18.59
CA VAL A 132 49.97 -13.02 17.13
C VAL A 132 48.58 -13.31 16.56
N PRO A 133 47.87 -12.30 16.03
CA PRO A 133 46.49 -12.44 15.59
C PRO A 133 46.37 -13.46 14.46
N VAL A 134 45.29 -14.25 14.49
CA VAL A 134 44.97 -15.28 13.50
C VAL A 134 43.65 -14.97 12.81
N SER A 135 43.64 -15.16 11.49
CA SER A 135 42.46 -15.09 10.62
C SER A 135 42.25 -16.42 9.90
N ARG A 136 41.02 -16.68 9.48
CA ARG A 136 40.65 -17.87 8.69
C ARG A 136 40.20 -17.49 7.29
N LEU A 137 40.43 -18.37 6.32
CA LEU A 137 39.96 -18.24 4.95
C LEU A 137 39.38 -19.57 4.47
N ARG A 138 38.12 -19.55 4.01
CA ARG A 138 37.31 -20.74 3.70
C ARG A 138 37.13 -20.87 2.21
N VAL A 139 36.79 -22.08 1.74
CA VAL A 139 36.45 -22.32 0.33
C VAL A 139 35.31 -21.43 -0.14
N GLN A 140 34.31 -21.16 0.69
CA GLN A 140 33.23 -20.26 0.30
C GLN A 140 33.72 -18.82 0.10
N ASP A 141 34.69 -18.34 0.87
CA ASP A 141 35.25 -17.01 0.66
C ASP A 141 35.95 -16.91 -0.70
N LEU A 142 36.46 -18.04 -1.22
CA LEU A 142 36.96 -18.15 -2.60
C LEU A 142 35.81 -18.17 -3.61
N ALA A 143 34.72 -18.87 -3.34
CA ALA A 143 33.54 -18.88 -4.20
C ALA A 143 32.92 -17.47 -4.36
N ASP A 144 32.85 -16.73 -3.24
CA ASP A 144 32.33 -15.36 -3.16
C ASP A 144 33.31 -14.31 -3.69
N SER A 145 34.57 -14.69 -3.91
CA SER A 145 35.60 -13.81 -4.48
C SER A 145 35.19 -13.27 -5.86
N PRO A 146 35.64 -12.04 -6.21
CA PRO A 146 35.53 -11.53 -7.57
C PRO A 146 36.37 -12.33 -8.58
N ILE A 147 37.08 -13.38 -8.19
CA ILE A 147 37.77 -14.27 -9.13
C ILE A 147 36.78 -14.99 -10.07
N ASP A 148 37.15 -15.03 -11.35
CA ASP A 148 36.49 -15.82 -12.38
C ASP A 148 37.08 -17.24 -12.44
N TRP A 149 36.49 -18.14 -11.67
CA TRP A 149 36.87 -19.56 -11.63
C TRP A 149 36.66 -20.28 -12.97
N SER A 150 35.82 -19.76 -13.86
CA SER A 150 35.62 -20.35 -15.20
C SER A 150 36.83 -20.19 -16.11
N ALA A 151 37.67 -19.20 -15.84
CA ALA A 151 38.91 -18.96 -16.56
C ALA A 151 40.11 -19.73 -15.99
N PHE A 152 39.97 -20.39 -14.83
CA PHE A 152 41.05 -21.14 -14.20
C PHE A 152 41.42 -22.38 -15.02
N SER A 153 42.71 -22.69 -15.07
CA SER A 153 43.20 -23.91 -15.71
C SER A 153 44.38 -24.50 -14.95
N MET A 154 44.33 -25.80 -14.69
CA MET A 154 45.43 -26.56 -14.09
C MET A 154 46.76 -26.48 -14.86
N LYS A 155 46.71 -26.20 -16.17
CA LYS A 155 47.92 -26.00 -17.00
C LYS A 155 48.56 -24.62 -16.79
N LYS A 156 47.80 -23.65 -16.25
CA LYS A 156 48.23 -22.27 -16.00
C LYS A 156 47.63 -21.77 -14.67
N PRO A 157 47.99 -22.37 -13.51
CA PRO A 157 47.38 -22.05 -12.22
C PRO A 157 47.64 -20.61 -11.76
N THR A 158 48.63 -19.93 -12.34
CA THR A 158 48.96 -18.53 -12.08
C THR A 158 48.12 -17.52 -12.88
N ALA A 159 47.29 -17.98 -13.83
CA ALA A 159 46.53 -17.11 -14.75
C ALA A 159 45.10 -16.83 -14.27
N ILE A 160 44.92 -16.56 -12.97
CA ILE A 160 43.62 -16.22 -12.38
C ILE A 160 43.20 -14.81 -12.83
N LYS A 161 41.92 -14.62 -13.19
CA LYS A 161 41.36 -13.33 -13.59
C LYS A 161 40.22 -12.93 -12.67
N LEU A 162 39.97 -11.63 -12.57
CA LEU A 162 38.80 -11.08 -11.89
C LEU A 162 37.62 -10.97 -12.86
N LYS A 163 36.42 -11.16 -12.34
CA LYS A 163 35.14 -10.84 -12.96
C LYS A 163 35.08 -9.35 -13.28
N ALA A 164 34.28 -8.98 -14.28
CA ALA A 164 34.04 -7.59 -14.59
C ALA A 164 33.28 -6.90 -13.43
N LYS A 165 33.73 -5.70 -13.04
CA LYS A 165 33.07 -4.88 -12.02
C LYS A 165 31.65 -4.48 -12.46
N LYS A 166 30.78 -4.27 -11.48
CA LYS A 166 29.40 -3.79 -11.70
C LYS A 166 29.41 -2.41 -12.34
N LYS A 167 28.43 -2.15 -13.22
CA LYS A 167 28.17 -0.82 -13.78
C LYS A 167 26.92 -0.23 -13.12
N LEU A 168 26.94 1.09 -12.89
CA LEU A 168 25.77 1.81 -12.40
C LEU A 168 24.58 1.66 -13.34
N ARG A 169 23.44 1.23 -12.77
CA ARG A 169 22.13 1.25 -13.43
C ARG A 169 21.54 2.65 -13.41
N GLU A 170 20.52 2.90 -14.24
CA GLU A 170 19.94 4.24 -14.40
C GLU A 170 19.41 4.85 -13.09
N HIS A 171 18.71 4.07 -12.26
CA HIS A 171 18.24 4.55 -10.95
C HIS A 171 19.38 4.92 -10.00
N GLN A 172 20.51 4.21 -10.09
CA GLN A 172 21.69 4.50 -9.26
C GLN A 172 22.43 5.74 -9.76
N LYS A 173 22.46 5.98 -11.08
CA LYS A 173 22.97 7.24 -11.65
C LYS A 173 22.12 8.43 -11.21
N LYS A 174 20.78 8.29 -11.22
CA LYS A 174 19.85 9.30 -10.70
C LYS A 174 20.10 9.56 -9.21
N ALA A 175 20.21 8.51 -8.40
CA ALA A 175 20.51 8.62 -6.97
C ALA A 175 21.84 9.34 -6.71
N LEU A 176 22.90 9.00 -7.45
CA LEU A 176 24.20 9.66 -7.38
C LEU A 176 24.07 11.16 -7.67
N LYS A 177 23.50 11.51 -8.84
CA LYS A 177 23.32 12.91 -9.27
C LYS A 177 22.51 13.72 -8.25
N LYS A 178 21.39 13.16 -7.78
CA LYS A 178 20.52 13.82 -6.79
C LYS A 178 21.20 14.01 -5.44
N THR A 179 22.03 13.06 -5.03
CA THR A 179 22.84 13.18 -3.81
C THR A 179 23.91 14.26 -3.97
N GLU A 180 24.55 14.37 -5.14
CA GLU A 180 25.50 15.45 -5.44
C GLU A 180 24.82 16.83 -5.39
N GLU A 181 23.66 16.99 -6.05
CA GLU A 181 22.84 18.22 -6.01
C GLU A 181 22.45 18.57 -4.57
N GLY A 182 21.89 17.60 -3.83
CA GLY A 182 21.44 17.82 -2.46
C GLY A 182 22.55 18.25 -1.50
N PHE A 183 23.76 17.70 -1.66
CA PHE A 183 24.91 18.08 -0.84
C PHE A 183 25.52 19.45 -1.21
N GLN A 184 25.08 20.10 -2.29
CA GLN A 184 25.44 21.51 -2.56
C GLN A 184 24.66 22.47 -1.67
N GLU A 185 23.45 22.09 -1.26
CA GLU A 185 22.53 22.93 -0.48
C GLU A 185 22.47 22.54 1.01
N SER A 186 22.86 21.31 1.36
CA SER A 186 22.83 20.79 2.72
C SER A 186 24.05 19.93 3.06
N ASP A 187 24.37 19.81 4.34
CA ASP A 187 25.37 18.87 4.85
C ASP A 187 24.78 17.54 5.31
N ARG A 188 23.45 17.41 5.26
CA ARG A 188 22.71 16.21 5.66
C ARG A 188 21.64 15.89 4.61
N GLY A 189 21.49 14.61 4.31
CA GLY A 189 20.36 14.17 3.49
C GLY A 189 20.08 12.69 3.56
N LYS A 190 18.89 12.32 3.10
CA LYS A 190 18.37 10.96 3.09
C LYS A 190 18.38 10.38 1.67
N LEU A 191 18.80 9.13 1.56
CA LEU A 191 18.71 8.31 0.36
C LEU A 191 17.82 7.10 0.67
N ILE A 192 16.60 7.11 0.15
CA ILE A 192 15.61 6.07 0.38
C ILE A 192 15.60 5.13 -0.83
N MET A 193 15.92 3.85 -0.64
CA MET A 193 15.97 2.89 -1.75
C MET A 193 15.42 1.54 -1.31
N ALA A 194 14.47 0.98 -2.08
CA ALA A 194 13.92 -0.34 -1.84
C ALA A 194 15.01 -1.42 -1.68
N CYS A 195 14.78 -2.38 -0.78
CA CYS A 195 15.71 -3.48 -0.51
C CYS A 195 16.00 -4.27 -1.80
N GLY A 196 17.25 -4.66 -2.02
CA GLY A 196 17.67 -5.41 -3.22
C GLY A 196 17.99 -4.56 -4.46
N THR A 197 17.79 -3.24 -4.43
CA THR A 197 18.08 -2.35 -5.58
C THR A 197 19.55 -1.87 -5.66
N GLY A 198 20.42 -2.35 -4.78
CA GLY A 198 21.87 -2.06 -4.78
C GLY A 198 22.29 -0.81 -4.00
N LYS A 199 21.59 -0.47 -2.91
CA LYS A 199 21.87 0.67 -2.02
C LYS A 199 23.35 0.73 -1.58
N THR A 200 23.92 -0.39 -1.16
CA THR A 200 25.33 -0.52 -0.72
C THR A 200 26.33 -0.18 -1.84
N PHE A 201 26.09 -0.66 -3.06
CA PHE A 201 26.90 -0.33 -4.24
C PHE A 201 26.72 1.14 -4.67
N THR A 202 25.50 1.68 -4.60
CA THR A 202 25.25 3.11 -4.86
C THR A 202 26.03 3.99 -3.87
N ALA A 203 26.06 3.60 -2.59
CA ALA A 203 26.79 4.31 -1.55
C ALA A 203 28.30 4.33 -1.79
N LEU A 204 28.88 3.24 -2.32
CA LEU A 204 30.27 3.21 -2.78
C LEU A 204 30.51 4.27 -3.85
N LYS A 205 29.69 4.28 -4.90
CA LYS A 205 29.86 5.23 -6.02
C LYS A 205 29.63 6.69 -5.60
N ILE A 206 28.73 6.95 -4.67
CA ILE A 206 28.58 8.26 -4.03
C ILE A 206 29.85 8.65 -3.28
N THR A 207 30.42 7.72 -2.50
CA THR A 207 31.64 7.97 -1.71
C THR A 207 32.84 8.25 -2.62
N GLU A 208 33.05 7.44 -3.67
CA GLU A 208 34.11 7.64 -4.67
C GLU A 208 34.02 8.99 -5.37
N LYS A 209 32.80 9.52 -5.52
CA LYS A 209 32.54 10.78 -6.22
C LYS A 209 32.66 12.00 -5.31
N LEU A 210 32.16 11.92 -4.08
CA LEU A 210 32.06 13.06 -3.15
C LEU A 210 33.29 13.24 -2.27
N VAL A 211 33.98 12.14 -1.93
CA VAL A 211 35.18 12.23 -1.09
C VAL A 211 36.35 12.68 -1.96
N PRO A 212 37.07 13.75 -1.59
CA PRO A 212 38.21 14.21 -2.36
C PRO A 212 39.31 13.15 -2.35
N LYS A 213 40.16 13.15 -3.39
CA LYS A 213 41.31 12.24 -3.47
C LYS A 213 42.21 12.40 -2.24
N GLY A 214 42.46 11.30 -1.53
CA GLY A 214 43.19 11.27 -0.26
C GLY A 214 42.32 11.52 0.98
N GLY A 215 41.01 11.71 0.81
CA GLY A 215 40.04 11.98 1.87
C GLY A 215 39.61 10.74 2.66
N THR A 216 38.75 10.98 3.65
CA THR A 216 38.31 9.96 4.62
C THR A 216 36.79 9.85 4.71
N ALA A 217 36.29 8.62 4.76
CA ALA A 217 34.87 8.32 4.96
C ALA A 217 34.65 7.37 6.15
N LEU A 218 33.49 7.50 6.78
CA LEU A 218 33.00 6.58 7.81
C LEU A 218 31.73 5.90 7.29
N PHE A 219 31.69 4.56 7.31
CA PHE A 219 30.51 3.78 6.96
C PHE A 219 30.00 3.05 8.21
N LEU A 220 28.78 3.36 8.62
CA LEU A 220 28.14 2.82 9.83
C LEU A 220 27.07 1.79 9.47
N VAL A 221 27.09 0.67 10.19
CA VAL A 221 26.16 -0.46 10.04
C VAL A 221 25.68 -0.99 11.40
N PRO A 222 24.53 -1.66 11.47
CA PRO A 222 23.99 -2.16 12.74
C PRO A 222 24.64 -3.43 13.29
N SER A 223 25.25 -4.27 12.44
CA SER A 223 25.76 -5.61 12.80
C SER A 223 27.10 -5.93 12.13
N ILE A 224 27.84 -6.88 12.70
CA ILE A 224 29.16 -7.31 12.16
C ILE A 224 28.99 -8.04 10.82
N SER A 225 27.88 -8.75 10.62
CA SER A 225 27.56 -9.42 9.35
C SER A 225 27.45 -8.41 8.20
N LEU A 226 26.67 -7.34 8.37
CA LEU A 226 26.56 -6.26 7.38
C LEU A 226 27.90 -5.56 7.15
N LEU A 227 28.71 -5.39 8.21
CA LEU A 227 30.05 -4.81 8.10
C LEU A 227 30.93 -5.64 7.15
N SER A 228 31.00 -6.95 7.39
CA SER A 228 31.78 -7.89 6.57
C SER A 228 31.31 -7.91 5.12
N GLN A 229 30.00 -7.96 4.89
CA GLN A 229 29.41 -7.94 3.55
C GLN A 229 29.73 -6.65 2.81
N THR A 230 29.52 -5.50 3.45
CA THR A 230 29.79 -4.18 2.88
C THR A 230 31.26 -4.03 2.52
N LEU A 231 32.15 -4.40 3.45
CA LEU A 231 33.60 -4.33 3.25
C LEU A 231 34.05 -5.15 2.04
N ARG A 232 33.61 -6.42 1.94
CA ARG A 232 33.92 -7.29 0.80
C ARG A 232 33.39 -6.72 -0.52
N GLU A 233 32.14 -6.28 -0.55
CA GLU A 233 31.53 -5.72 -1.75
C GLU A 233 32.24 -4.42 -2.19
N TRP A 234 32.54 -3.52 -1.26
CA TRP A 234 33.24 -2.27 -1.57
C TRP A 234 34.65 -2.51 -2.08
N THR A 235 35.40 -3.43 -1.46
CA THR A 235 36.76 -3.77 -1.92
C THR A 235 36.75 -4.44 -3.29
N ALA A 236 35.76 -5.28 -3.61
CA ALA A 236 35.65 -5.90 -4.92
C ALA A 236 35.26 -4.91 -6.03
N GLU A 237 34.40 -3.95 -5.73
CA GLU A 237 33.74 -3.08 -6.73
C GLU A 237 34.33 -1.67 -6.84
N THR A 238 35.24 -1.27 -5.95
CA THR A 238 35.85 0.06 -5.97
C THR A 238 36.68 0.29 -7.23
N GLU A 239 36.58 1.46 -7.85
CA GLU A 239 37.35 1.88 -9.01
C GLU A 239 38.62 2.67 -8.66
N VAL A 240 38.74 3.10 -7.41
CA VAL A 240 39.86 3.91 -6.90
C VAL A 240 40.71 3.11 -5.91
N GLY A 241 41.93 3.57 -5.64
CA GLY A 241 42.77 2.95 -4.62
C GLY A 241 42.21 3.18 -3.21
N MET A 242 41.39 2.26 -2.71
CA MET A 242 40.75 2.34 -1.39
C MET A 242 41.62 1.70 -0.30
N GLN A 243 41.65 2.30 0.89
CA GLN A 243 42.17 1.70 2.12
C GLN A 243 41.01 1.51 3.10
N SER A 244 40.89 0.32 3.67
CA SER A 244 39.78 -0.02 4.57
C SER A 244 40.26 -0.33 5.98
N PHE A 245 39.46 0.07 6.98
CA PHE A 245 39.62 -0.29 8.39
C PHE A 245 38.30 -0.84 8.93
N ALA A 246 38.36 -1.85 9.80
CA ALA A 246 37.19 -2.41 10.47
C ALA A 246 37.25 -2.14 11.99
N VAL A 247 36.19 -1.54 12.53
CA VAL A 247 36.07 -1.19 13.95
C VAL A 247 34.81 -1.86 14.52
N CYS A 248 35.01 -2.91 15.31
CA CYS A 248 33.94 -3.60 16.03
C CYS A 248 34.45 -4.09 17.38
N SER A 249 33.61 -4.06 18.42
CA SER A 249 33.96 -4.46 19.78
C SER A 249 33.26 -5.76 20.20
N ASP A 250 34.05 -6.81 20.38
CA ASP A 250 33.62 -8.13 20.90
C ASP A 250 33.21 -8.06 22.40
N SER A 251 33.77 -7.13 23.18
CA SER A 251 33.80 -7.22 24.65
C SER A 251 32.69 -6.49 25.42
N LYS A 252 31.81 -5.71 24.77
CA LYS A 252 30.66 -5.05 25.44
C LYS A 252 29.32 -5.78 25.25
N VAL A 253 29.33 -6.99 24.69
CA VAL A 253 28.18 -7.93 24.65
C VAL A 253 28.14 -8.80 25.94
N GLY A 254 28.74 -8.29 27.02
CA GLY A 254 28.95 -8.99 28.31
C GLY A 254 27.76 -9.02 29.28
N LYS A 255 26.53 -8.94 28.79
CA LYS A 255 25.33 -9.34 29.56
C LYS A 255 24.38 -10.02 28.59
N LYS A 256 24.29 -11.35 28.64
CA LYS A 256 23.27 -12.23 28.01
C LYS A 256 22.16 -11.46 27.27
N SER A 257 22.48 -10.91 26.11
CA SER A 257 21.51 -10.36 25.18
C SER A 257 21.52 -11.30 23.99
N GLU A 258 20.34 -11.68 23.53
CA GLU A 258 20.09 -12.67 22.48
C GLU A 258 20.52 -12.18 21.08
N ASN A 259 21.51 -11.28 20.97
CA ASN A 259 21.90 -10.64 19.71
C ASN A 259 23.19 -11.25 19.13
N GLU A 260 22.96 -12.14 18.17
CA GLU A 260 23.57 -12.27 16.84
C GLU A 260 24.81 -11.44 16.49
N ASP A 261 26.01 -11.95 16.71
CA ASP A 261 27.17 -11.43 15.97
C ASP A 261 28.23 -12.50 15.64
N ILE A 262 28.97 -12.23 14.57
CA ILE A 262 30.07 -13.03 14.01
C ILE A 262 31.34 -12.79 14.86
N SER A 263 32.17 -13.82 15.08
CA SER A 263 33.45 -13.65 15.77
C SER A 263 34.43 -12.81 14.95
N THR A 264 35.20 -11.95 15.61
CA THR A 264 36.18 -11.05 14.97
C THR A 264 37.27 -11.77 14.16
N HIS A 265 37.54 -13.06 14.43
CA HIS A 265 38.51 -13.88 13.68
C HIS A 265 38.02 -14.33 12.28
N ASP A 266 36.71 -14.23 12.03
CA ASP A 266 36.08 -14.56 10.73
C ASP A 266 36.05 -13.34 9.78
N LEU A 267 36.52 -12.18 10.23
CA LEU A 267 36.75 -11.02 9.39
C LEU A 267 38.10 -11.17 8.67
N ALA A 268 38.11 -10.91 7.35
CA ALA A 268 39.33 -10.93 6.55
C ALA A 268 40.35 -9.84 6.96
N PHE A 269 39.87 -8.79 7.64
CA PHE A 269 40.67 -7.74 8.25
C PHE A 269 40.67 -7.88 9.77
N PRO A 270 41.81 -7.66 10.44
CA PRO A 270 41.86 -7.61 11.90
C PRO A 270 41.04 -6.40 12.38
N ALA A 271 39.90 -6.67 13.00
CA ALA A 271 39.14 -5.63 13.67
C ALA A 271 39.98 -5.00 14.79
N THR A 272 39.86 -3.68 14.96
CA THR A 272 40.54 -2.98 16.06
C THR A 272 39.53 -2.27 16.94
N THR A 273 39.66 -2.46 18.25
CA THR A 273 39.03 -1.62 19.28
C THR A 273 40.04 -0.63 19.89
N ASP A 274 41.31 -0.75 19.51
CA ASP A 274 42.38 0.12 19.99
C ASP A 274 42.37 1.46 19.25
N VAL A 275 42.01 2.49 20.02
CA VAL A 275 41.90 3.88 19.60
C VAL A 275 43.22 4.42 19.04
N GLN A 276 44.33 4.17 19.74
CA GLN A 276 45.64 4.70 19.35
C GLN A 276 46.16 4.00 18.10
N LYS A 277 45.94 2.68 18.01
CA LYS A 277 46.31 1.90 16.82
C LYS A 277 45.54 2.38 15.60
N LEU A 278 44.22 2.61 15.72
CA LEU A 278 43.39 3.11 14.63
C LEU A 278 43.87 4.49 14.15
N ALA A 279 44.06 5.45 15.08
CA ALA A 279 44.52 6.80 14.73
C ALA A 279 45.89 6.79 14.05
N LYS A 280 46.87 6.06 14.62
CA LYS A 280 48.22 5.94 14.04
C LYS A 280 48.21 5.27 12.67
N GLN A 281 47.42 4.22 12.49
CA GLN A 281 47.31 3.55 11.20
C GLN A 281 46.71 4.51 10.19
N VAL A 282 45.52 5.07 10.42
CA VAL A 282 44.87 6.01 9.49
C VAL A 282 45.80 7.18 9.11
N GLN A 283 46.51 7.77 10.08
CA GLN A 283 47.51 8.81 9.82
C GLN A 283 48.67 8.32 8.94
N ALA A 284 49.17 7.10 9.18
CA ALA A 284 50.24 6.52 8.36
C ALA A 284 49.81 6.30 6.89
N PHE A 285 48.51 6.24 6.61
CA PHE A 285 47.93 6.10 5.27
C PHE A 285 47.42 7.40 4.65
N ALA A 286 47.38 8.50 5.40
CA ALA A 286 46.89 9.79 4.93
C ALA A 286 47.65 10.23 3.66
N GLY A 287 46.91 10.47 2.57
CA GLY A 287 47.47 10.88 1.27
C GLY A 287 48.20 9.81 0.46
N LYS A 288 48.29 8.56 0.95
CA LYS A 288 48.94 7.44 0.22
C LYS A 288 47.98 6.65 -0.68
N ARG A 289 46.68 6.79 -0.46
CA ARG A 289 45.60 6.11 -1.18
C ARG A 289 44.57 7.15 -1.60
N ASP A 290 43.79 6.82 -2.62
CA ASP A 290 42.79 7.74 -3.18
C ASP A 290 41.60 7.93 -2.24
N LEU A 291 41.26 6.91 -1.45
CA LEU A 291 40.14 6.91 -0.52
C LEU A 291 40.49 6.11 0.74
N THR A 292 40.21 6.64 1.93
CA THR A 292 40.29 5.89 3.18
C THR A 292 38.90 5.72 3.78
N VAL A 293 38.47 4.48 4.04
CA VAL A 293 37.14 4.18 4.58
C VAL A 293 37.27 3.42 5.90
N ILE A 294 36.60 3.91 6.93
CA ILE A 294 36.44 3.22 8.21
C ILE A 294 35.05 2.61 8.25
N PHE A 295 34.97 1.29 8.27
CA PHE A 295 33.74 0.56 8.47
C PHE A 295 33.59 0.28 9.96
N SER A 296 32.48 0.71 10.56
CA SER A 296 32.23 0.56 11.99
C SER A 296 30.81 0.12 12.25
N THR A 297 30.61 -0.68 13.30
CA THR A 297 29.25 -0.84 13.84
C THR A 297 28.82 0.40 14.61
N TYR A 298 27.52 0.67 14.73
CA TYR A 298 27.00 1.77 15.55
C TYR A 298 27.44 1.66 17.01
N GLN A 299 27.54 0.44 17.54
CA GLN A 299 27.96 0.14 18.91
C GLN A 299 29.42 0.57 19.15
N SER A 300 30.26 0.52 18.12
CA SER A 300 31.68 0.88 18.21
C SER A 300 31.97 2.31 17.77
N ILE A 301 30.95 3.15 17.52
CA ILE A 301 31.12 4.56 17.14
C ILE A 301 31.94 5.36 18.17
N GLU A 302 31.89 4.96 19.45
CA GLU A 302 32.67 5.59 20.52
C GLU A 302 34.18 5.43 20.32
N VAL A 303 34.63 4.28 19.79
CA VAL A 303 36.05 4.04 19.47
C VAL A 303 36.51 5.00 18.38
N VAL A 304 35.68 5.21 17.35
CA VAL A 304 35.96 6.13 16.26
C VAL A 304 35.98 7.59 16.75
N ALA A 305 35.02 7.98 17.59
CA ALA A 305 34.96 9.30 18.20
C ALA A 305 36.17 9.59 19.10
N GLN A 306 36.62 8.60 19.89
CA GLN A 306 37.84 8.71 20.69
C GLN A 306 39.08 8.80 19.78
N ALA A 307 39.12 8.07 18.66
CA ALA A 307 40.24 8.15 17.73
C ALA A 307 40.36 9.54 17.08
N GLN A 308 39.25 10.24 16.86
CA GLN A 308 39.28 11.65 16.42
C GLN A 308 39.94 12.57 17.45
N LYS A 309 39.83 12.27 18.75
CA LYS A 309 40.53 13.01 19.81
C LYS A 309 42.04 12.73 19.82
N GLU A 310 42.44 11.54 19.39
CA GLU A 310 43.84 11.09 19.25
C GLU A 310 44.47 11.44 17.88
N GLY A 311 43.78 12.25 17.06
CA GLY A 311 44.31 12.80 15.81
C GLY A 311 43.83 12.12 14.53
N LEU A 312 42.79 11.28 14.58
CA LEU A 312 42.08 10.86 13.38
C LEU A 312 41.34 12.07 12.76
N PRO A 313 41.48 12.35 11.45
CA PRO A 313 40.91 13.54 10.84
C PRO A 313 39.37 13.53 10.83
N GLU A 314 38.77 14.71 10.69
CA GLU A 314 37.34 14.82 10.39
C GLU A 314 37.00 14.08 9.08
N PHE A 315 35.85 13.40 9.03
CA PHE A 315 35.41 12.69 7.84
C PHE A 315 34.83 13.64 6.78
N ASP A 316 35.16 13.43 5.51
CA ASP A 316 34.53 14.14 4.41
C ASP A 316 33.08 13.69 4.20
N LEU A 317 32.81 12.40 4.41
CA LEU A 317 31.47 11.81 4.31
C LEU A 317 31.28 10.74 5.40
N ILE A 318 30.17 10.83 6.13
CA ILE A 318 29.66 9.75 6.99
C ILE A 318 28.44 9.15 6.30
N VAL A 319 28.45 7.85 6.08
CA VAL A 319 27.36 7.08 5.51
C VAL A 319 26.73 6.24 6.61
N CYS A 320 25.43 6.43 6.83
CA CYS A 320 24.65 5.77 7.86
C CYS A 320 23.71 4.76 7.19
N ASP A 321 24.07 3.47 7.18
CA ASP A 321 23.19 2.43 6.66
C ASP A 321 22.19 1.94 7.71
N GLU A 322 21.02 1.47 7.24
CA GLU A 322 19.86 1.16 8.08
C GLU A 322 19.51 2.31 9.05
N ALA A 323 19.52 3.55 8.54
CA ALA A 323 19.35 4.78 9.31
C ALA A 323 18.02 4.87 10.09
N HIS A 324 17.03 4.04 9.77
CA HIS A 324 15.80 3.95 10.56
C HIS A 324 16.06 3.48 12.01
N ARG A 325 17.19 2.80 12.28
CA ARG A 325 17.63 2.40 13.62
C ARG A 325 18.25 3.55 14.43
N THR A 326 18.58 4.67 13.79
CA THR A 326 19.10 5.87 14.47
C THR A 326 17.99 6.79 14.99
N THR A 327 16.73 6.39 14.80
CA THR A 327 15.56 6.96 15.48
C THR A 327 15.48 6.46 16.93
N GLY A 328 14.85 7.24 17.82
CA GLY A 328 14.68 6.82 19.21
C GLY A 328 13.93 7.82 20.07
N VAL A 329 13.52 7.35 21.25
CA VAL A 329 13.00 8.18 22.34
C VAL A 329 14.07 8.21 23.42
N THR A 330 14.63 9.38 23.70
CA THR A 330 15.58 9.57 24.81
C THR A 330 14.80 10.12 25.99
N LEU A 331 14.67 9.32 27.05
CA LEU A 331 14.09 9.76 28.34
C LEU A 331 15.12 10.58 29.12
N ASP A 332 14.66 11.61 29.82
CA ASP A 332 15.55 12.51 30.56
C ASP A 332 16.26 11.76 31.70
N GLY A 333 17.60 11.67 31.66
CA GLY A 333 18.44 10.96 32.63
C GLY A 333 19.01 9.59 32.19
N ASP A 334 18.58 9.03 31.05
CA ASP A 334 19.14 7.78 30.50
C ASP A 334 20.33 8.04 29.56
N SER A 335 21.27 7.09 29.50
CA SER A 335 22.38 7.17 28.55
C SER A 335 21.87 7.02 27.11
N GLU A 336 22.14 8.00 26.24
CA GLU A 336 21.76 7.95 24.82
C GLU A 336 22.18 6.62 24.16
N SER A 337 21.22 6.00 23.45
CA SER A 337 21.48 4.84 22.59
C SER A 337 22.62 5.14 21.62
N HIS A 338 23.55 4.19 21.45
CA HIS A 338 24.68 4.31 20.53
C HIS A 338 24.28 4.70 19.10
N PHE A 339 23.06 4.34 18.69
CA PHE A 339 22.50 4.64 17.37
C PHE A 339 22.19 6.12 17.16
N VAL A 340 21.87 6.88 18.21
CA VAL A 340 21.48 8.30 18.12
C VAL A 340 22.70 9.23 18.08
N LYS A 341 23.82 8.80 18.66
CA LYS A 341 25.05 9.61 18.80
C LYS A 341 25.67 10.07 17.48
N VAL A 342 25.35 9.37 16.38
CA VAL A 342 25.83 9.73 15.03
C VAL A 342 25.37 11.12 14.57
N HIS A 343 24.24 11.59 15.12
CA HIS A 343 23.66 12.87 14.74
C HIS A 343 24.44 14.07 15.30
N ASP A 344 25.15 13.90 16.42
CA ASP A 344 25.88 14.98 17.09
C ASP A 344 27.25 15.25 16.43
N GLN A 345 27.40 16.44 15.87
CA GLN A 345 28.66 16.93 15.28
C GLN A 345 29.80 17.02 16.30
N LYS A 346 29.49 17.27 17.57
CA LYS A 346 30.49 17.37 18.65
C LYS A 346 31.00 16.00 19.06
N PHE A 347 30.15 14.97 18.99
CA PHE A 347 30.51 13.60 19.30
C PHE A 347 31.34 12.97 18.17
N ILE A 348 30.86 13.00 16.92
CA ILE A 348 31.57 12.48 15.74
C ILE A 348 31.63 13.56 14.65
N LYS A 349 32.84 14.00 14.32
CA LYS A 349 33.07 15.07 13.36
C LYS A 349 33.01 14.53 11.93
N GLY A 350 32.17 15.14 11.10
CA GLY A 350 32.11 14.87 9.67
C GLY A 350 31.49 16.05 8.93
N LYS A 351 31.98 16.35 7.73
CA LYS A 351 31.51 17.45 6.89
C LYS A 351 30.11 17.19 6.36
N LYS A 352 29.85 15.96 5.87
CA LYS A 352 28.56 15.57 5.30
C LYS A 352 28.08 14.24 5.86
N ARG A 353 26.76 14.07 6.00
CA ARG A 353 26.11 12.82 6.46
C ARG A 353 25.01 12.37 5.49
N LEU A 354 25.15 11.15 4.98
CA LEU A 354 24.15 10.50 4.15
C LEU A 354 23.44 9.41 4.95
N TYR A 355 22.12 9.55 5.13
CA TYR A 355 21.29 8.57 5.83
C TYR A 355 20.56 7.68 4.83
N MET A 356 20.82 6.38 4.87
CA MET A 356 20.29 5.43 3.90
C MET A 356 19.38 4.42 4.57
N THR A 357 18.21 4.17 3.99
CA THR A 357 17.29 3.14 4.47
C THR A 357 16.33 2.71 3.36
N ALA A 358 15.78 1.51 3.46
CA ALA A 358 14.64 1.09 2.66
C ALA A 358 13.31 1.48 3.31
N THR A 359 13.30 1.59 4.64
CA THR A 359 12.11 1.75 5.47
C THR A 359 12.29 2.95 6.38
N PRO A 360 12.05 4.20 5.93
CA PRO A 360 12.05 5.33 6.83
C PRO A 360 10.99 5.11 7.91
N ARG A 361 11.37 5.20 9.19
CA ARG A 361 10.42 5.03 10.30
C ARG A 361 9.56 6.27 10.42
N ILE A 362 8.28 6.11 10.14
CA ILE A 362 7.22 7.06 10.53
C ILE A 362 6.66 6.52 11.85
N PHE A 363 6.79 7.26 12.94
CA PHE A 363 6.18 6.87 14.21
C PHE A 363 4.66 6.87 14.07
N SER A 364 3.98 5.87 14.63
CA SER A 364 2.51 5.91 14.77
C SER A 364 2.13 7.04 15.72
N ASP A 365 1.04 7.77 15.45
CA ASP A 365 0.53 8.88 16.28
C ASP A 365 0.47 8.54 17.77
N SER A 366 0.14 7.29 18.13
CA SER A 366 0.10 6.83 19.54
C SER A 366 1.45 6.85 20.25
N ALA A 367 2.56 6.65 19.54
CA ALA A 367 3.91 6.68 20.11
C ALA A 367 4.41 8.12 20.31
N LEU A 368 3.99 9.04 19.44
CA LEU A 368 4.24 10.47 19.59
C LEU A 368 3.47 11.04 20.80
N VAL A 369 2.21 10.62 20.98
CA VAL A 369 1.38 11.00 22.14
C VAL A 369 2.01 10.50 23.45
N GLN A 370 2.45 9.24 23.53
CA GLN A 370 3.12 8.72 24.73
C GLN A 370 4.45 9.44 25.05
N ALA A 371 5.18 9.90 24.02
CA ALA A 371 6.40 10.65 24.25
C ALA A 371 6.15 12.09 24.71
N GLN A 372 5.09 12.74 24.19
CA GLN A 372 4.63 14.04 24.67
C GLN A 372 4.11 13.97 26.11
N GLU A 373 3.45 12.87 26.50
CA GLU A 373 2.99 12.66 27.88
C GLU A 373 4.14 12.45 28.90
N ASN A 374 5.31 11.99 28.43
CA ASN A 374 6.47 11.67 29.28
C ASN A 374 7.66 12.63 29.12
N ASP A 375 7.47 13.79 28.48
CA ASP A 375 8.51 14.80 28.23
C ASP A 375 9.80 14.23 27.58
N ALA A 376 9.63 13.25 26.69
CA ALA A 376 10.73 12.50 26.09
C ALA A 376 11.08 13.04 24.69
N VAL A 377 12.38 13.21 24.41
CA VAL A 377 12.83 13.70 23.09
C VAL A 377 12.73 12.56 22.06
N VAL A 378 11.85 12.72 21.07
CA VAL A 378 11.69 11.78 19.95
C VAL A 378 12.49 12.26 18.75
N ILE A 379 13.40 11.41 18.26
CA ILE A 379 14.13 11.62 17.02
C ILE A 379 13.48 10.76 15.93
N SER A 380 12.78 11.43 15.00
CA SER A 380 12.15 10.84 13.81
C SER A 380 12.94 11.14 12.54
N MET A 381 12.86 10.26 11.54
CA MET A 381 13.47 10.51 10.22
C MET A 381 12.78 11.67 9.46
N ASP A 382 11.62 12.13 9.93
CA ASP A 382 10.94 13.33 9.42
C ASP A 382 11.58 14.63 9.93
N ASP A 383 12.44 14.54 10.95
CA ASP A 383 13.19 15.69 11.47
C ASP A 383 14.33 16.08 10.52
N VAL A 384 14.08 17.15 9.76
CA VAL A 384 15.03 17.74 8.81
C VAL A 384 16.30 18.25 9.50
N ALA A 385 16.25 18.64 10.78
CA ALA A 385 17.43 19.11 11.50
C ALA A 385 18.45 17.98 11.74
N HIS A 386 17.97 16.78 12.11
CA HIS A 386 18.83 15.64 12.38
C HIS A 386 19.24 14.89 11.10
N PHE A 387 18.30 14.67 10.18
CA PHE A 387 18.48 13.80 9.00
C PHE A 387 18.67 14.53 7.68
N GLY A 388 18.33 15.83 7.61
CA GLY A 388 18.32 16.59 6.36
C GLY A 388 17.16 16.26 5.43
N LEU A 389 17.18 16.85 4.24
CA LEU A 389 16.16 16.64 3.21
C LEU A 389 16.29 15.26 2.56
N GLU A 390 15.21 14.78 1.96
CA GLU A 390 15.26 13.60 1.10
C GLU A 390 15.83 13.97 -0.26
N PHE A 391 17.04 13.48 -0.57
CA PHE A 391 17.68 13.76 -1.85
C PHE A 391 17.10 12.89 -2.97
N TYR A 392 16.81 11.64 -2.67
CA TYR A 392 16.27 10.68 -3.63
C TYR A 392 15.48 9.57 -2.94
N ARG A 393 14.39 9.15 -3.58
CA ARG A 393 13.58 8.00 -3.20
C ARG A 393 13.34 7.10 -4.40
N LEU A 394 13.62 5.81 -4.22
CA LEU A 394 13.17 4.73 -5.08
C LEU A 394 12.27 3.81 -4.25
N GLY A 395 10.97 3.96 -4.44
CA GLY A 395 9.95 3.18 -3.74
C GLY A 395 9.92 1.72 -4.19
N PHE A 396 9.27 0.87 -3.40
CA PHE A 396 9.14 -0.55 -3.72
C PHE A 396 8.40 -0.76 -5.05
N GLY A 397 7.26 -0.10 -5.24
CA GLY A 397 6.45 -0.25 -6.44
C GLY A 397 7.13 0.23 -7.73
N GLU A 398 7.88 1.34 -7.66
CA GLU A 398 8.70 1.83 -8.78
C GLU A 398 9.81 0.84 -9.15
N ALA A 399 10.44 0.21 -8.15
CA ALA A 399 11.49 -0.78 -8.38
C ALA A 399 10.96 -2.03 -9.08
N VAL A 400 9.78 -2.53 -8.71
CA VAL A 400 9.12 -3.64 -9.42
C VAL A 400 8.68 -3.22 -10.82
N GLY A 401 8.02 -2.06 -10.97
CA GLY A 401 7.57 -1.55 -12.27
C GLY A 401 8.72 -1.31 -13.26
N SER A 402 9.92 -1.04 -12.76
CA SER A 402 11.15 -0.87 -13.56
C SER A 402 11.94 -2.18 -13.76
N GLY A 403 11.42 -3.32 -13.32
CA GLY A 403 12.09 -4.63 -13.42
C GLY A 403 13.37 -4.76 -12.58
N LEU A 404 13.56 -3.90 -11.58
CA LEU A 404 14.70 -3.97 -10.66
C LEU A 404 14.51 -5.05 -9.58
N LEU A 405 13.25 -5.31 -9.23
CA LEU A 405 12.82 -6.37 -8.31
C LEU A 405 11.79 -7.26 -9.01
N ALA A 406 11.73 -8.53 -8.60
CA ALA A 406 10.63 -9.41 -8.96
C ALA A 406 9.37 -8.96 -8.20
N ASP A 407 8.21 -9.12 -8.83
CA ASP A 407 6.94 -8.89 -8.14
C ASP A 407 6.68 -10.00 -7.11
N TYR A 408 5.64 -9.86 -6.29
CA TYR A 408 5.37 -10.79 -5.20
C TYR A 408 3.92 -11.25 -5.14
N LYS A 409 3.71 -12.38 -4.47
CA LYS A 409 2.38 -12.92 -4.16
C LYS A 409 2.29 -13.30 -2.69
N VAL A 410 1.26 -12.80 -2.02
CA VAL A 410 0.91 -13.17 -0.65
C VAL A 410 -0.06 -14.35 -0.72
N MET A 411 0.34 -15.50 -0.19
CA MET A 411 -0.48 -16.71 -0.10
C MET A 411 -0.96 -16.91 1.34
N VAL A 412 -2.23 -16.62 1.58
CA VAL A 412 -2.92 -16.91 2.84
C VAL A 412 -3.54 -18.31 2.71
N LEU A 413 -3.04 -19.26 3.49
CA LEU A 413 -3.44 -20.67 3.39
C LEU A 413 -4.36 -21.00 4.57
N ALA A 414 -5.65 -21.13 4.27
CA ALA A 414 -6.70 -21.49 5.22
C ALA A 414 -6.77 -23.02 5.36
N VAL A 415 -6.21 -23.54 6.45
CA VAL A 415 -6.08 -24.97 6.69
C VAL A 415 -7.16 -25.45 7.66
N ASP A 416 -7.93 -26.44 7.22
CA ASP A 416 -8.98 -27.07 8.03
C ASP A 416 -8.40 -27.85 9.21
N GLU A 417 -8.68 -27.38 10.43
CA GLU A 417 -8.23 -28.02 11.67
C GLU A 417 -8.78 -29.44 11.83
N LYS A 418 -10.01 -29.72 11.37
CA LYS A 418 -10.64 -31.05 11.49
C LYS A 418 -10.00 -32.04 10.54
N TYR A 419 -9.73 -31.63 9.30
CA TYR A 419 -8.99 -32.44 8.34
C TYR A 419 -7.59 -32.82 8.88
N VAL A 420 -6.83 -31.84 9.38
CA VAL A 420 -5.50 -32.10 9.95
C VAL A 420 -5.60 -33.00 11.19
N SER A 421 -6.59 -32.78 12.04
CA SER A 421 -6.82 -33.61 13.23
C SER A 421 -7.12 -35.07 12.88
N ASN A 422 -7.82 -35.33 11.76
CA ASN A 422 -8.12 -36.68 11.31
C ASN A 422 -6.90 -37.34 10.64
N ALA A 423 -6.17 -36.58 9.81
CA ALA A 423 -5.01 -37.08 9.09
C ALA A 423 -3.85 -37.47 10.03
N PHE A 424 -3.67 -36.74 11.14
CA PHE A 424 -2.58 -36.95 12.09
C PHE A 424 -3.07 -37.40 13.48
N GLN A 425 -4.24 -38.06 13.53
CA GLN A 425 -4.91 -38.41 14.78
C GLN A 425 -4.03 -39.28 15.71
N SER A 426 -3.31 -40.25 15.15
CA SER A 426 -2.41 -41.15 15.89
C SER A 426 -1.25 -40.42 16.56
N GLN A 427 -0.67 -39.41 15.89
CA GLN A 427 0.49 -38.65 16.36
C GLN A 427 0.09 -37.53 17.30
N ILE A 428 -1.09 -36.94 17.13
CA ILE A 428 -1.60 -35.91 18.05
C ILE A 428 -2.06 -36.56 19.37
N ALA A 429 -2.55 -37.81 19.31
CA ALA A 429 -3.02 -38.55 20.49
C ALA A 429 -1.93 -39.29 21.28
N ASP A 430 -0.74 -39.50 20.70
CA ASP A 430 0.38 -40.15 21.40
C ASP A 430 0.99 -39.18 22.45
N GLU A 431 0.92 -39.55 23.73
CA GLU A 431 1.49 -38.76 24.84
C GLU A 431 3.03 -38.59 24.73
N ASN A 432 3.71 -39.43 23.93
CA ASN A 432 5.15 -39.31 23.65
C ASN A 432 5.45 -38.44 22.42
N SER A 433 4.43 -37.99 21.68
CA SER A 433 4.58 -37.17 20.50
C SER A 433 4.51 -35.68 20.85
N GLU A 434 5.48 -34.90 20.39
CA GLU A 434 5.51 -33.45 20.59
C GLU A 434 4.70 -32.67 19.52
N ILE A 435 3.84 -33.31 18.72
CA ILE A 435 3.12 -32.62 17.63
C ILE A 435 1.82 -31.98 18.17
N SER A 436 1.72 -30.65 18.09
CA SER A 436 0.46 -29.95 18.39
C SER A 436 -0.36 -29.77 17.11
N LEU A 437 -1.69 -29.73 17.23
CA LEU A 437 -2.58 -29.44 16.09
C LEU A 437 -2.21 -28.12 15.40
N GLU A 438 -1.89 -27.07 16.16
CA GLU A 438 -1.49 -25.77 15.61
C GLU A 438 -0.22 -25.87 14.73
N ASP A 439 0.75 -26.67 15.15
CA ASP A 439 1.98 -26.86 14.39
C ASP A 439 1.75 -27.71 13.13
N ALA A 440 0.92 -28.76 13.24
CA ALA A 440 0.55 -29.61 12.10
C ALA A 440 -0.18 -28.84 11.00
N VAL A 441 -1.12 -27.97 11.39
CA VAL A 441 -1.83 -27.04 10.50
C VAL A 441 -0.82 -26.14 9.78
N LYS A 442 0.12 -25.52 10.51
CA LYS A 442 1.11 -24.61 9.93
C LYS A 442 2.04 -25.29 8.93
N VAL A 443 2.55 -26.47 9.27
CA VAL A 443 3.43 -27.26 8.39
C VAL A 443 2.67 -27.69 7.14
N THR A 444 1.44 -28.23 7.30
CA THR A 444 0.58 -28.64 6.20
C THR A 444 0.29 -27.47 5.26
N GLY A 445 -0.04 -26.30 5.80
CA GLY A 445 -0.19 -25.08 5.04
C GLY A 445 1.09 -24.73 4.27
N CYS A 446 2.22 -24.59 4.95
CA CYS A 446 3.49 -24.26 4.30
C CYS A 446 3.88 -25.23 3.18
N TRP A 447 3.75 -26.53 3.40
CA TRP A 447 4.05 -27.55 2.39
C TRP A 447 3.14 -27.42 1.16
N ASN A 448 1.84 -27.20 1.35
CA ASN A 448 0.92 -26.92 0.25
C ASN A 448 1.23 -25.62 -0.51
N GLY A 449 1.64 -24.57 0.22
CA GLY A 449 2.08 -23.31 -0.37
C GLY A 449 3.31 -23.51 -1.26
N LEU A 450 4.32 -24.22 -0.75
CA LEU A 450 5.57 -24.49 -1.46
C LEU A 450 5.35 -25.40 -2.69
N SER A 451 4.44 -26.38 -2.59
CA SER A 451 4.13 -27.29 -3.70
C SER A 451 3.32 -26.64 -4.82
N LYS A 452 2.62 -25.52 -4.54
CA LYS A 452 1.69 -24.81 -5.44
C LYS A 452 0.60 -25.70 -6.06
N ARG A 453 0.33 -26.88 -5.49
CA ARG A 453 -0.61 -27.86 -6.06
C ARG A 453 -2.06 -27.38 -6.04
N MET A 454 -2.50 -26.75 -4.94
CA MET A 454 -3.88 -26.25 -4.79
C MET A 454 -4.19 -25.04 -5.68
N ALA A 455 -3.16 -24.34 -6.13
CA ALA A 455 -3.33 -23.18 -6.99
C ALA A 455 -3.82 -23.60 -8.40
N LYS A 456 -3.36 -24.76 -8.91
CA LYS A 456 -3.68 -25.26 -10.26
C LYS A 456 -5.16 -25.61 -10.48
N SER A 457 -5.89 -26.06 -9.47
CA SER A 457 -7.31 -26.46 -9.58
C SER A 457 -8.28 -25.29 -9.52
N GLU A 458 -7.88 -24.18 -8.92
CA GLU A 458 -8.71 -22.97 -8.73
C GLU A 458 -8.27 -21.80 -9.65
N GLY A 459 -7.41 -22.05 -10.64
CA GLY A 459 -6.90 -21.03 -11.56
C GLY A 459 -5.86 -20.07 -10.95
N PHE A 460 -5.48 -20.28 -9.70
CA PHE A 460 -4.42 -19.52 -9.05
C PHE A 460 -3.05 -19.97 -9.63
N ASN A 461 -2.26 -19.05 -10.17
CA ASN A 461 -0.89 -19.31 -10.66
C ASN A 461 -0.72 -20.12 -11.95
N GLU A 462 -1.64 -20.03 -12.94
CA GLU A 462 -1.38 -20.54 -14.31
C GLU A 462 -0.03 -20.03 -14.89
N GLN A 463 0.36 -18.82 -14.49
CA GLN A 463 1.59 -18.18 -14.96
C GLN A 463 2.87 -18.68 -14.27
N ASP A 464 2.81 -19.35 -13.12
CA ASP A 464 3.99 -19.87 -12.40
C ASP A 464 3.71 -21.19 -11.63
N PRO A 465 3.48 -22.30 -12.36
CA PRO A 465 2.95 -23.56 -11.82
C PRO A 465 3.98 -24.47 -11.13
N GLU A 466 5.27 -24.16 -11.22
CA GLU A 466 6.34 -25.01 -10.71
C GLU A 466 6.52 -24.87 -9.18
N PRO A 467 6.76 -25.98 -8.45
CA PRO A 467 7.03 -25.95 -7.01
C PRO A 467 8.23 -25.06 -6.64
N MET A 468 8.16 -24.47 -5.45
CA MET A 468 9.23 -23.64 -4.89
C MET A 468 10.39 -24.52 -4.41
N ARG A 469 11.64 -24.05 -4.58
CA ARG A 469 12.84 -24.82 -4.26
C ARG A 469 13.61 -24.30 -3.05
N ARG A 470 13.45 -23.03 -2.69
CA ARG A 470 14.19 -22.39 -1.58
C ARG A 470 13.28 -21.52 -0.76
N ALA A 471 13.24 -21.75 0.55
CA ALA A 471 12.44 -20.96 1.47
C ALA A 471 13.15 -20.66 2.80
N VAL A 472 12.77 -19.54 3.41
CA VAL A 472 13.18 -19.19 4.78
C VAL A 472 11.94 -19.16 5.67
N ALA A 473 11.99 -19.88 6.79
CA ALA A 473 10.93 -19.88 7.79
C ALA A 473 11.33 -19.00 8.99
N PHE A 474 10.41 -18.12 9.40
CA PHE A 474 10.61 -17.20 10.52
C PHE A 474 9.78 -17.63 11.73
N SER A 475 10.45 -18.14 12.76
CA SER A 475 9.84 -18.59 14.02
C SER A 475 10.00 -17.57 15.16
N ARG A 476 9.12 -17.64 16.16
CA ARG A 476 9.14 -16.75 17.35
C ARG A 476 10.40 -16.92 18.20
N SER A 477 10.87 -18.14 18.39
CA SER A 477 11.98 -18.48 19.28
C SER A 477 12.87 -19.59 18.70
N ILE A 478 14.08 -19.74 19.22
CA ILE A 478 15.02 -20.80 18.84
C ILE A 478 14.39 -22.19 19.05
N LYS A 479 13.69 -22.37 20.17
CA LYS A 479 12.98 -23.63 20.48
C LYS A 479 11.94 -23.96 19.40
N ASP A 480 11.12 -22.97 19.03
CA ASP A 480 10.07 -23.15 18.02
C ASP A 480 10.69 -23.46 16.64
N SER A 481 11.82 -22.83 16.30
CA SER A 481 12.52 -23.06 15.03
C SER A 481 13.15 -24.45 14.92
N LYS A 482 13.77 -24.95 16.00
CA LYS A 482 14.30 -26.33 16.06
C LYS A 482 13.18 -27.36 15.98
N ARG A 483 12.11 -27.16 16.74
CA ARG A 483 10.94 -28.04 16.74
C ARG A 483 10.27 -28.10 15.36
N LEU A 484 10.17 -26.98 14.66
CA LEU A 484 9.66 -26.95 13.28
C LEU A 484 10.45 -27.89 12.36
N THR A 485 11.77 -27.95 12.52
CA THR A 485 12.66 -28.73 11.63
C THR A 485 12.34 -30.22 11.69
N SER A 486 12.15 -30.76 12.91
CA SER A 486 11.76 -32.16 13.10
C SER A 486 10.32 -32.42 12.66
N LEU A 487 9.40 -31.51 13.00
CA LEU A 487 7.97 -31.64 12.66
C LEU A 487 7.73 -31.65 11.14
N PHE A 488 8.44 -30.78 10.41
CA PHE A 488 8.26 -30.66 8.97
C PHE A 488 8.62 -31.95 8.26
N SER A 489 9.73 -32.57 8.65
CA SER A 489 10.19 -33.84 8.06
C SER A 489 9.21 -34.97 8.37
N GLN A 490 8.79 -35.10 9.62
CA GLN A 490 7.82 -36.13 10.05
C GLN A 490 6.49 -36.05 9.29
N ILE A 491 5.92 -34.86 9.17
CA ILE A 491 4.62 -34.65 8.51
C ILE A 491 4.72 -34.90 7.00
N VAL A 492 5.80 -34.47 6.35
CA VAL A 492 5.99 -34.68 4.91
C VAL A 492 6.24 -36.14 4.58
N ASP A 493 7.07 -36.84 5.37
CA ASP A 493 7.37 -38.25 5.15
C ASP A 493 6.13 -39.12 5.37
N GLU A 494 5.34 -38.87 6.42
CA GLU A 494 4.08 -39.60 6.64
C GLU A 494 3.07 -39.40 5.50
N TYR A 495 3.00 -38.17 4.97
CA TYR A 495 2.15 -37.90 3.82
C TYR A 495 2.61 -38.67 2.57
N ARG A 496 3.93 -38.81 2.37
CA ARG A 496 4.49 -39.61 1.27
C ARG A 496 4.21 -41.09 1.45
N ASP A 497 4.38 -41.61 2.67
CA ASP A 497 4.15 -43.03 2.98
C ASP A 497 2.68 -43.43 2.81
N THR A 498 1.76 -42.50 3.05
CA THR A 498 0.32 -42.72 2.82
C THR A 498 -0.09 -42.58 1.34
N HIS A 499 0.80 -42.10 0.47
CA HIS A 499 0.53 -41.77 -0.95
C HIS A 499 1.68 -42.21 -1.88
N GLU A 500 2.14 -43.45 -1.73
CA GLU A 500 3.29 -44.03 -2.46
C GLU A 500 3.20 -43.94 -4.01
N ASP A 501 2.00 -43.75 -4.58
CA ASP A 501 1.77 -43.69 -6.04
C ASP A 501 1.92 -42.28 -6.66
N ASP A 502 2.23 -41.23 -5.89
CA ASP A 502 2.35 -39.85 -6.39
C ASP A 502 3.81 -39.39 -6.55
N ASP A 503 4.42 -39.79 -7.68
CA ASP A 503 5.81 -39.46 -8.09
C ASP A 503 6.12 -37.95 -8.18
N GLY A 504 5.11 -37.07 -8.07
CA GLY A 504 5.24 -35.62 -8.19
C GLY A 504 5.31 -34.84 -6.87
N LEU A 505 5.37 -35.51 -5.71
CA LEU A 505 5.36 -34.87 -4.40
C LEU A 505 6.62 -34.03 -4.14
N LEU A 506 6.44 -32.86 -3.51
CA LEU A 506 7.55 -32.00 -3.11
C LEU A 506 8.23 -32.58 -1.87
N ALA A 507 9.47 -33.03 -2.01
CA ALA A 507 10.32 -33.36 -0.89
C ALA A 507 10.84 -32.06 -0.25
N CYS A 508 10.89 -32.02 1.08
CA CYS A 508 11.40 -30.87 1.82
C CYS A 508 12.56 -31.28 2.71
N GLU A 509 13.72 -30.67 2.51
CA GLU A 509 14.84 -30.74 3.44
C GLU A 509 14.81 -29.48 4.32
N VAL A 510 14.80 -29.66 5.65
CA VAL A 510 14.69 -28.54 6.59
C VAL A 510 15.88 -28.55 7.53
N ASP A 511 16.47 -27.37 7.75
CA ASP A 511 17.51 -27.17 8.77
C ASP A 511 17.25 -25.87 9.55
N HIS A 512 17.98 -25.67 10.63
CA HIS A 512 17.82 -24.59 11.57
C HIS A 512 19.09 -23.77 11.76
N VAL A 513 18.93 -22.46 11.88
CA VAL A 513 19.99 -21.53 12.26
C VAL A 513 19.54 -20.55 13.34
N ASP A 514 20.40 -20.31 14.33
CA ASP A 514 20.17 -19.37 15.43
C ASP A 514 21.42 -18.53 15.76
N GLY A 515 21.27 -17.55 16.65
CA GLY A 515 22.34 -16.65 17.06
C GLY A 515 23.47 -17.30 17.88
N THR A 516 23.28 -18.52 18.40
CA THR A 516 24.33 -19.28 19.10
C THR A 516 25.31 -19.94 18.13
N PHE A 517 24.97 -19.99 16.83
CA PHE A 517 25.83 -20.58 15.81
C PHE A 517 26.92 -19.59 15.45
N ASN A 518 28.16 -20.07 15.41
CA ASN A 518 29.28 -19.29 14.89
C ASN A 518 29.04 -18.95 13.40
N ALA A 519 29.80 -17.98 12.89
CA ALA A 519 29.62 -17.52 11.52
C ALA A 519 29.91 -18.62 10.48
N LEU A 520 30.82 -19.55 10.81
CA LEU A 520 31.11 -20.72 10.00
C LEU A 520 29.87 -21.57 9.76
N ARG A 521 29.23 -22.02 10.84
CA ARG A 521 28.04 -22.87 10.77
C ARG A 521 26.86 -22.14 10.12
N ARG A 522 26.68 -20.85 10.43
CA ARG A 522 25.63 -20.02 9.82
C ARG A 522 25.80 -19.90 8.31
N ASN A 523 27.01 -19.62 7.85
CA ASN A 523 27.31 -19.52 6.42
C ASN A 523 27.15 -20.86 5.71
N ALA A 524 27.63 -21.96 6.30
CA ALA A 524 27.46 -23.30 5.72
C ALA A 524 25.97 -23.65 5.49
N LEU A 525 25.09 -23.25 6.41
CA LEU A 525 23.64 -23.43 6.26
C LEU A 525 23.03 -22.50 5.19
N LEU A 526 23.53 -21.28 5.07
CA LEU A 526 23.13 -20.38 3.98
C LEU A 526 23.58 -20.90 2.61
N ASP A 527 24.76 -21.50 2.54
CA ASP A 527 25.28 -22.08 1.30
C ASP A 527 24.53 -23.36 0.93
N TRP A 528 24.21 -24.19 1.91
CA TRP A 528 23.26 -25.29 1.75
C TRP A 528 21.91 -24.79 1.20
N LEU A 529 21.37 -23.67 1.69
CA LEU A 529 20.15 -23.09 1.14
C LEU A 529 20.31 -22.59 -0.32
N LYS A 530 21.50 -22.08 -0.69
CA LYS A 530 21.78 -21.56 -2.04
C LYS A 530 21.95 -22.64 -3.11
N GLU A 531 22.31 -23.86 -2.73
CA GLU A 531 22.64 -24.94 -3.65
C GLU A 531 21.52 -25.18 -4.69
N ASP A 532 21.89 -25.65 -5.88
CA ASP A 532 20.93 -25.97 -6.92
C ASP A 532 20.43 -27.42 -6.81
N THR A 533 19.19 -27.57 -6.35
CA THR A 533 18.52 -28.87 -6.20
C THR A 533 17.84 -29.34 -7.49
N THR A 534 17.98 -28.64 -8.61
CA THR A 534 17.30 -28.97 -9.87
C THR A 534 17.63 -30.39 -10.36
N ALA A 535 18.87 -30.84 -10.17
CA ALA A 535 19.30 -32.19 -10.53
C ALA A 535 18.78 -33.30 -9.59
N GLN A 536 18.21 -32.94 -8.43
CA GLN A 536 17.72 -33.86 -7.40
C GLN A 536 16.20 -34.09 -7.47
N GLY A 537 15.51 -33.55 -8.48
CA GLY A 537 14.05 -33.64 -8.63
C GLY A 537 13.29 -32.51 -7.95
N ASN A 538 12.11 -32.79 -7.38
CA ASN A 538 11.26 -31.84 -6.66
C ASN A 538 11.68 -31.74 -5.19
N VAL A 539 12.84 -31.12 -4.93
CA VAL A 539 13.36 -30.90 -3.58
C VAL A 539 13.37 -29.41 -3.24
N CYS A 540 12.71 -29.07 -2.13
CA CYS A 540 12.73 -27.73 -1.52
C CYS A 540 13.62 -27.72 -0.28
N ARG A 541 14.53 -26.75 -0.19
CA ARG A 541 15.32 -26.50 1.02
C ARG A 541 14.73 -25.36 1.83
N ILE A 542 14.52 -25.62 3.12
CA ILE A 542 13.91 -24.68 4.05
C ILE A 542 14.89 -24.41 5.18
N LEU A 543 15.28 -23.14 5.35
CA LEU A 543 16.10 -22.72 6.49
C LEU A 543 15.24 -21.98 7.52
N SER A 544 15.00 -22.63 8.65
CA SER A 544 14.24 -22.06 9.77
C SER A 544 15.15 -21.23 10.66
N ASN A 545 14.68 -20.06 11.09
CA ASN A 545 15.42 -19.20 11.99
C ASN A 545 14.56 -18.49 13.04
N ALA A 546 15.23 -18.04 14.10
CA ALA A 546 14.70 -17.07 15.04
C ALA A 546 15.70 -15.94 15.21
N ARG A 547 15.36 -14.74 14.75
CA ARG A 547 16.20 -13.55 14.97
C ARG A 547 17.18 -13.34 13.81
N CYS A 548 17.91 -14.40 13.47
CA CYS A 548 19.27 -14.31 12.90
C CYS A 548 19.40 -14.17 11.39
N LEU A 549 18.32 -14.34 10.63
CA LEU A 549 18.32 -14.13 9.17
C LEU A 549 17.56 -12.86 8.76
N SER A 550 17.22 -12.00 9.73
CA SER A 550 16.54 -10.73 9.49
C SER A 550 17.43 -9.74 8.73
N GLU A 551 18.74 -9.75 9.00
CA GLU A 551 19.79 -8.91 8.38
C GLU A 551 20.89 -9.79 7.70
N GLY A 552 21.59 -9.27 6.67
CA GLY A 552 22.83 -9.88 6.15
C GLY A 552 22.76 -11.16 5.29
N VAL A 553 21.57 -11.68 4.96
CA VAL A 553 21.42 -12.87 4.07
C VAL A 553 21.39 -12.48 2.59
N ASP A 554 22.25 -13.07 1.76
CA ASP A 554 22.24 -12.86 0.31
C ASP A 554 21.91 -14.12 -0.50
N VAL A 555 20.61 -14.35 -0.75
CA VAL A 555 20.11 -15.45 -1.59
C VAL A 555 19.10 -14.91 -2.63
N PRO A 556 19.56 -14.43 -3.80
CA PRO A 556 18.66 -13.87 -4.82
C PRO A 556 17.61 -14.86 -5.34
N ALA A 557 17.99 -16.14 -5.43
CA ALA A 557 17.14 -17.24 -5.90
C ALA A 557 16.17 -17.79 -4.83
N LEU A 558 15.98 -17.07 -3.71
CA LEU A 558 15.01 -17.46 -2.68
C LEU A 558 13.59 -17.33 -3.25
N ASP A 559 12.79 -18.40 -3.20
CA ASP A 559 11.44 -18.42 -3.78
C ASP A 559 10.38 -17.95 -2.79
N ALA A 560 10.53 -18.31 -1.50
CA ALA A 560 9.52 -18.02 -0.49
C ALA A 560 10.07 -17.57 0.87
N VAL A 561 9.24 -16.79 1.56
CA VAL A 561 9.36 -16.49 2.99
C VAL A 561 8.08 -16.93 3.70
N MET A 562 8.24 -17.65 4.81
CA MET A 562 7.12 -18.19 5.60
C MET A 562 7.07 -17.54 6.98
N PHE A 563 5.93 -16.96 7.34
CA PHE A 563 5.69 -16.39 8.67
C PHE A 563 4.75 -17.29 9.47
N LEU A 564 5.33 -18.05 10.41
CA LEU A 564 4.59 -19.03 11.22
C LEU A 564 4.04 -18.44 12.53
N ASN A 565 4.59 -17.30 12.95
CA ASN A 565 4.22 -16.63 14.18
C ASN A 565 4.27 -15.10 14.00
N PRO A 566 3.48 -14.33 14.78
CA PRO A 566 3.47 -12.88 14.70
C PRO A 566 4.84 -12.27 14.99
N ARG A 567 5.16 -11.15 14.34
CA ARG A 567 6.40 -10.41 14.52
C ARG A 567 6.11 -9.08 15.22
N ASN A 568 6.94 -8.70 16.17
CA ASN A 568 6.75 -7.45 16.91
C ASN A 568 7.26 -6.22 16.13
N SER A 569 8.13 -6.42 15.13
CA SER A 569 8.75 -5.36 14.33
C SER A 569 8.24 -5.40 12.89
N VAL A 570 7.62 -4.32 12.44
CA VAL A 570 7.18 -4.12 11.05
C VAL A 570 8.39 -4.07 10.11
N VAL A 571 9.47 -3.43 10.54
CA VAL A 571 10.73 -3.31 9.78
C VAL A 571 11.29 -4.70 9.45
N ASP A 572 11.33 -5.61 10.42
CA ASP A 572 11.85 -6.96 10.23
C ASP A 572 11.04 -7.72 9.17
N VAL A 573 9.72 -7.52 9.13
CA VAL A 573 8.83 -8.12 8.13
C VAL A 573 9.19 -7.60 6.73
N VAL A 574 9.33 -6.28 6.58
CA VAL A 574 9.65 -5.65 5.29
C VAL A 574 11.02 -6.06 4.78
N GLN A 575 12.03 -6.07 5.65
CA GLN A 575 13.37 -6.53 5.30
C GLN A 575 13.37 -8.01 4.92
N SER A 576 12.65 -8.86 5.65
CA SER A 576 12.53 -10.29 5.35
C SER A 576 11.87 -10.52 3.99
N VAL A 577 10.79 -9.79 3.71
CA VAL A 577 10.06 -9.85 2.45
C VAL A 577 10.92 -9.30 1.29
N GLY A 578 11.65 -8.21 1.47
CA GLY A 578 12.55 -7.65 0.45
C GLY A 578 13.62 -8.63 -0.04
N ARG A 579 13.96 -9.66 0.74
CA ARG A 579 14.90 -10.73 0.33
C ARG A 579 14.32 -11.61 -0.77
N VAL A 580 13.04 -11.96 -0.66
CA VAL A 580 12.35 -12.82 -1.63
C VAL A 580 12.03 -12.08 -2.93
N MET A 581 12.16 -10.76 -2.98
CA MET A 581 11.85 -9.97 -4.18
C MET A 581 13.07 -9.71 -5.08
N ARG A 582 14.25 -10.22 -4.71
CA ARG A 582 15.43 -10.11 -5.58
C ARG A 582 15.24 -10.93 -6.86
N THR A 583 15.73 -10.38 -7.96
CA THR A 583 15.68 -11.03 -9.27
C THR A 583 16.72 -12.14 -9.36
N ALA A 584 16.33 -13.26 -9.97
CA ALA A 584 17.20 -14.39 -10.28
C ALA A 584 16.74 -15.03 -11.61
N PRO A 585 17.63 -15.69 -12.37
CA PRO A 585 17.23 -16.39 -13.60
C PRO A 585 16.09 -17.37 -13.33
N GLY A 586 15.01 -17.30 -14.12
CA GLY A 586 13.83 -18.18 -14.00
C GLY A 586 12.80 -17.76 -12.94
N LYS A 587 13.13 -16.83 -12.04
CA LYS A 587 12.22 -16.37 -10.99
C LYS A 587 11.23 -15.34 -11.50
N LYS A 588 9.93 -15.64 -11.35
CA LYS A 588 8.82 -14.77 -11.75
C LYS A 588 8.29 -13.94 -10.59
N TYR A 589 8.06 -14.58 -9.45
CA TYR A 589 7.51 -13.96 -8.24
C TYR A 589 8.31 -14.35 -7.00
N GLY A 590 8.29 -13.47 -6.00
CA GLY A 590 8.63 -13.82 -4.62
C GLY A 590 7.36 -14.15 -3.83
N TYR A 591 7.34 -15.27 -3.11
CA TYR A 591 6.15 -15.74 -2.41
C TYR A 591 6.22 -15.48 -0.90
N ILE A 592 5.12 -15.02 -0.32
CA ILE A 592 4.97 -14.79 1.12
C ILE A 592 3.86 -15.71 1.62
N ILE A 593 4.23 -16.75 2.36
CA ILE A 593 3.31 -17.82 2.78
C ILE A 593 2.88 -17.58 4.24
N LEU A 594 1.56 -17.54 4.43
CA LEU A 594 0.90 -17.24 5.70
C LEU A 594 -0.13 -18.34 6.02
N PRO A 595 0.26 -19.42 6.72
CA PRO A 595 -0.67 -20.49 7.09
C PRO A 595 -1.53 -20.08 8.29
N ILE A 596 -2.83 -20.34 8.21
CA ILE A 596 -3.81 -20.07 9.27
C ILE A 596 -4.71 -21.30 9.48
N GLY A 597 -4.91 -21.68 10.74
CA GLY A 597 -5.83 -22.76 11.11
C GLY A 597 -7.26 -22.25 11.21
N VAL A 598 -8.17 -22.99 10.60
CA VAL A 598 -9.60 -22.68 10.51
C VAL A 598 -10.41 -23.79 11.16
N PRO A 599 -11.25 -23.49 12.17
CA PRO A 599 -12.18 -24.46 12.74
C PRO A 599 -13.30 -24.77 11.73
N SER A 600 -13.65 -26.05 11.54
CA SER A 600 -14.72 -26.48 10.64
C SER A 600 -16.12 -26.08 11.11
N ASP A 601 -16.30 -25.85 12.41
CA ASP A 601 -17.62 -25.71 13.05
C ASP A 601 -17.98 -24.24 13.36
N MET A 602 -17.20 -23.28 12.85
CA MET A 602 -17.35 -21.85 13.14
C MET A 602 -17.49 -21.04 11.85
N SER A 603 -18.36 -20.02 11.86
CA SER A 603 -18.47 -19.12 10.70
C SER A 603 -17.18 -18.30 10.51
N PRO A 604 -16.85 -17.93 9.26
CA PRO A 604 -15.67 -17.11 8.98
C PRO A 604 -15.63 -15.80 9.79
N GLU A 605 -16.77 -15.13 9.97
CA GLU A 605 -16.81 -13.85 10.69
C GLU A 605 -16.54 -14.00 12.19
N GLU A 606 -16.97 -15.11 12.78
CA GLU A 606 -16.71 -15.42 14.20
C GLU A 606 -15.26 -15.84 14.41
N ALA A 607 -14.73 -16.71 13.56
CA ALA A 607 -13.35 -17.15 13.66
C ALA A 607 -12.37 -15.97 13.50
N LEU A 608 -12.60 -15.07 12.55
CA LEU A 608 -11.78 -13.87 12.34
C LEU A 608 -11.88 -12.80 13.46
N LYS A 609 -12.68 -13.02 14.52
CA LYS A 609 -12.65 -12.18 15.74
C LYS A 609 -11.49 -12.55 16.66
N ASP A 610 -10.96 -13.77 16.60
CA ASP A 610 -9.79 -14.18 17.40
C ASP A 610 -8.53 -13.46 16.90
N ASN A 611 -8.26 -12.30 17.49
CA ASN A 611 -7.16 -11.43 17.09
C ASN A 611 -5.77 -12.08 17.20
N GLN A 612 -5.58 -13.18 17.93
CA GLN A 612 -4.26 -13.79 18.11
C GLN A 612 -3.87 -14.72 16.95
N LYS A 613 -4.77 -15.62 16.51
CA LYS A 613 -4.50 -16.56 15.40
C LYS A 613 -4.18 -15.84 14.09
N TYR A 614 -4.90 -14.76 13.79
CA TYR A 614 -4.77 -14.03 12.50
C TYR A 614 -3.83 -12.81 12.57
N LYS A 615 -3.19 -12.56 13.71
CA LYS A 615 -2.31 -11.40 13.91
C LYS A 615 -1.17 -11.36 12.89
N VAL A 616 -0.62 -12.53 12.54
CA VAL A 616 0.41 -12.69 11.49
C VAL A 616 -0.02 -12.05 10.19
N VAL A 617 -1.24 -12.38 9.73
CA VAL A 617 -1.74 -11.95 8.44
C VAL A 617 -1.83 -10.42 8.42
N TRP A 618 -2.47 -9.83 9.42
CA TRP A 618 -2.63 -8.38 9.50
C TRP A 618 -1.30 -7.64 9.60
N GLN A 619 -0.34 -8.16 10.38
CA GLN A 619 0.98 -7.54 10.51
C GLN A 619 1.76 -7.55 9.19
N VAL A 620 1.74 -8.67 8.46
CA VAL A 620 2.44 -8.78 7.19
C VAL A 620 1.78 -7.90 6.12
N LEU A 621 0.46 -7.91 6.05
CA LEU A 621 -0.28 -7.06 5.10
C LEU A 621 -0.13 -5.57 5.40
N GLN A 622 -0.16 -5.17 6.68
CA GLN A 622 0.10 -3.77 7.08
C GLN A 622 1.54 -3.36 6.77
N ALA A 623 2.52 -4.25 6.97
CA ALA A 623 3.91 -4.00 6.64
C ALA A 623 4.11 -3.79 5.13
N LEU A 624 3.52 -4.64 4.29
CA LEU A 624 3.55 -4.49 2.84
C LEU A 624 2.89 -3.18 2.40
N ARG A 625 1.72 -2.88 2.96
CA ARG A 625 0.96 -1.65 2.69
C ARG A 625 1.75 -0.38 2.99
N ALA A 626 2.47 -0.33 4.10
CA ALA A 626 3.24 0.84 4.50
C ALA A 626 4.42 1.15 3.57
N HIS A 627 4.79 0.22 2.69
CA HIS A 627 6.00 0.31 1.86
C HIS A 627 5.79 0.08 0.36
N ASP A 628 4.63 -0.44 -0.05
CA ASP A 628 4.22 -0.57 -1.45
C ASP A 628 2.88 0.17 -1.68
N ASP A 629 2.98 1.36 -2.29
CA ASP A 629 1.82 2.18 -2.63
C ASP A 629 0.82 1.44 -3.54
N ARG A 630 1.30 0.54 -4.40
CA ARG A 630 0.44 -0.29 -5.28
C ARG A 630 -0.35 -1.30 -4.46
N PHE A 631 0.25 -1.85 -3.42
CA PHE A 631 -0.44 -2.76 -2.50
C PHE A 631 -1.47 -2.03 -1.66
N ASN A 632 -1.16 -0.80 -1.23
CA ASN A 632 -2.14 0.05 -0.55
C ASN A 632 -3.35 0.34 -1.46
N ALA A 633 -3.11 0.69 -2.73
CA ALA A 633 -4.17 0.85 -3.72
C ALA A 633 -5.00 -0.43 -3.86
N THR A 634 -4.32 -1.57 -4.02
CA THR A 634 -4.93 -2.89 -4.14
C THR A 634 -5.86 -3.20 -2.97
N VAL A 635 -5.39 -3.02 -1.72
CA VAL A 635 -6.20 -3.24 -0.51
C VAL A 635 -7.45 -2.36 -0.50
N ASN A 636 -7.32 -1.08 -0.83
CA ASN A 636 -8.44 -0.14 -0.82
C ASN A 636 -9.44 -0.37 -1.98
N GLN A 637 -9.07 -1.14 -3.00
CA GLN A 637 -9.92 -1.49 -4.14
C GLN A 637 -10.64 -2.84 -4.01
N ILE A 638 -10.27 -3.68 -3.03
CA ILE A 638 -10.87 -5.02 -2.83
C ILE A 638 -12.39 -4.95 -2.70
N GLU A 639 -12.93 -3.96 -1.98
CA GLU A 639 -14.38 -3.75 -1.82
C GLU A 639 -15.05 -3.15 -3.08
N LEU A 640 -14.29 -2.46 -3.93
CA LEU A 640 -14.78 -1.71 -5.09
C LEU A 640 -14.79 -2.55 -6.37
N ASN A 641 -13.87 -3.50 -6.51
CA ASN A 641 -13.71 -4.30 -7.72
C ASN A 641 -14.43 -5.65 -7.64
N LYS A 642 -15.03 -6.07 -8.75
CA LYS A 642 -15.62 -7.43 -8.88
C LYS A 642 -14.54 -8.51 -8.93
N LYS A 643 -13.40 -8.21 -9.55
CA LYS A 643 -12.24 -9.11 -9.60
C LYS A 643 -11.35 -8.91 -8.37
N ARG A 644 -10.99 -10.02 -7.73
CA ARG A 644 -10.07 -10.03 -6.59
C ARG A 644 -8.62 -9.85 -7.08
N PRO A 645 -7.73 -9.25 -6.27
CA PRO A 645 -6.39 -8.94 -6.72
C PRO A 645 -5.47 -10.17 -6.77
N ASP A 646 -4.74 -10.32 -7.86
CA ASP A 646 -3.81 -11.45 -8.08
C ASP A 646 -2.65 -11.51 -7.06
N GLN A 647 -2.31 -10.38 -6.45
CA GLN A 647 -1.24 -10.26 -5.45
C GLN A 647 -1.59 -10.90 -4.10
N ILE A 648 -2.87 -11.06 -3.76
CA ILE A 648 -3.33 -11.68 -2.51
C ILE A 648 -4.16 -12.91 -2.85
N GLN A 649 -3.61 -14.08 -2.59
CA GLN A 649 -4.25 -15.37 -2.83
C GLN A 649 -4.71 -15.95 -1.50
N ILE A 650 -5.99 -16.25 -1.38
CA ILE A 650 -6.56 -16.97 -0.24
C ILE A 650 -6.93 -18.36 -0.75
N ILE A 651 -6.30 -19.40 -0.19
CA ILE A 651 -6.38 -20.77 -0.69
C ILE A 651 -6.84 -21.68 0.45
N GLY A 652 -7.84 -22.52 0.20
CA GLY A 652 -8.34 -23.51 1.15
C GLY A 652 -7.54 -24.81 1.12
N VAL A 653 -7.22 -25.35 2.29
CA VAL A 653 -6.50 -26.63 2.45
C VAL A 653 -7.36 -27.56 3.32
N GLY A 654 -7.97 -28.59 2.71
CA GLY A 654 -8.88 -29.52 3.40
C GLY A 654 -9.24 -30.78 2.61
N GLY A 655 -10.07 -31.64 3.21
CA GLY A 655 -10.58 -32.90 2.64
C GLY A 655 -12.07 -32.84 2.26
N ARG A 656 -12.53 -33.84 1.48
CA ARG A 656 -13.88 -33.92 0.88
C ARG A 656 -14.99 -34.07 1.95
N SER A 657 -16.15 -33.43 1.75
CA SER A 657 -17.38 -33.69 2.53
C SER A 657 -18.07 -34.98 2.06
N GLU A 658 -18.60 -35.77 2.98
CA GLU A 658 -19.30 -37.04 2.71
C GLU A 658 -20.72 -36.88 2.13
N ASP A 659 -21.23 -35.65 1.94
CA ASP A 659 -22.64 -35.38 1.64
C ASP A 659 -23.03 -35.33 0.14
N GLU A 660 -22.15 -35.69 -0.80
CA GLU A 660 -22.50 -35.79 -2.23
C GLU A 660 -22.73 -37.23 -2.70
N ASN A 661 -23.57 -37.99 -1.99
CA ASN A 661 -24.03 -39.32 -2.41
C ASN A 661 -25.56 -39.45 -2.37
N GLU A 662 -26.28 -38.56 -3.06
CA GLU A 662 -27.65 -38.85 -3.51
C GLU A 662 -27.68 -39.03 -5.03
N GLY A 663 -27.41 -40.26 -5.48
CA GLY A 663 -27.56 -40.61 -6.89
C GLY A 663 -27.01 -41.96 -7.31
N GLY A 664 -27.60 -43.09 -6.88
CA GLY A 664 -27.55 -44.33 -7.66
C GLY A 664 -27.25 -45.65 -6.92
N VAL A 665 -28.32 -46.45 -6.76
CA VAL A 665 -28.37 -47.93 -6.77
C VAL A 665 -27.54 -48.71 -5.74
N HIS A 666 -28.25 -49.27 -4.75
CA HIS A 666 -27.77 -50.30 -3.82
C HIS A 666 -27.24 -51.57 -4.50
N GLY A 667 -25.94 -51.82 -4.36
CA GLY A 667 -25.32 -53.15 -4.45
C GLY A 667 -24.61 -53.49 -3.13
N LYS A 668 -24.99 -54.60 -2.49
CA LYS A 668 -24.38 -55.11 -1.26
C LYS A 668 -22.99 -55.73 -1.55
N GLY A 669 -21.99 -55.39 -0.73
CA GLY A 669 -20.75 -56.16 -0.62
C GLY A 669 -19.74 -55.47 0.29
N GLY A 670 -19.33 -56.14 1.37
CA GLY A 670 -18.24 -55.67 2.24
C GLY A 670 -16.91 -55.65 1.51
N GLY A 671 -16.14 -54.59 1.72
CA GLY A 671 -14.79 -54.37 1.21
C GLY A 671 -14.07 -53.36 2.10
N GLU A 672 -12.77 -53.56 2.27
CA GLU A 672 -11.82 -52.77 3.07
C GLU A 672 -11.89 -51.25 2.82
N PRO A 673 -11.45 -50.40 3.77
CA PRO A 673 -11.46 -48.96 3.57
C PRO A 673 -10.54 -48.58 2.41
N THR A 674 -11.15 -48.18 1.31
CA THR A 674 -10.47 -47.62 0.13
C THR A 674 -9.70 -46.35 0.52
N PRO A 675 -8.47 -46.12 -0.01
CA PRO A 675 -7.71 -44.90 0.25
C PRO A 675 -8.48 -43.68 -0.25
N VAL A 676 -8.60 -42.66 0.60
CA VAL A 676 -9.27 -41.40 0.29
C VAL A 676 -8.43 -40.66 -0.75
N GLN A 677 -8.84 -40.70 -2.01
CA GLN A 677 -8.22 -39.92 -3.07
C GLN A 677 -8.51 -38.43 -2.84
N PHE A 678 -7.46 -37.61 -2.74
CA PHE A 678 -7.54 -36.14 -2.64
C PHE A 678 -8.41 -35.55 -3.73
N THR A 679 -9.67 -35.28 -3.40
CA THR A 679 -10.54 -34.44 -4.20
C THR A 679 -10.78 -33.16 -3.42
N PHE A 680 -10.34 -32.07 -4.06
CA PHE A 680 -10.05 -30.75 -3.51
C PHE A 680 -11.34 -29.95 -3.31
N ASN A 681 -12.00 -30.09 -2.17
CA ASN A 681 -13.16 -29.25 -1.87
C ASN A 681 -13.25 -28.95 -0.37
N PHE A 682 -12.83 -27.75 0.04
CA PHE A 682 -13.14 -27.21 1.36
C PHE A 682 -14.53 -26.56 1.28
N PRO A 683 -15.59 -27.17 1.84
CA PRO A 683 -16.92 -26.60 1.77
C PRO A 683 -16.87 -25.20 2.40
N HIS A 684 -17.38 -24.19 1.68
CA HIS A 684 -17.38 -22.77 2.09
C HIS A 684 -16.05 -22.01 1.96
N ILE A 685 -15.08 -22.47 1.15
CA ILE A 685 -13.86 -21.67 0.90
C ILE A 685 -14.16 -20.28 0.32
N GLU A 686 -15.22 -20.13 -0.46
CA GLU A 686 -15.61 -18.84 -1.02
C GLU A 686 -16.07 -17.85 0.06
N GLU A 687 -16.85 -18.33 1.04
CA GLU A 687 -17.29 -17.53 2.19
C GLU A 687 -16.08 -17.10 3.04
N TRP A 688 -15.14 -18.03 3.26
CA TRP A 688 -13.88 -17.75 3.95
C TRP A 688 -13.01 -16.73 3.21
N ARG A 689 -12.92 -16.87 1.89
CA ARG A 689 -12.20 -15.95 1.01
C ARG A 689 -12.78 -14.54 1.10
N ASP A 690 -14.10 -14.40 0.97
CA ASP A 690 -14.76 -13.10 1.04
C ASP A 690 -14.68 -12.48 2.44
N ALA A 691 -14.81 -13.28 3.51
CA ALA A 691 -14.67 -12.79 4.87
C ALA A 691 -13.25 -12.31 5.19
N ILE A 692 -12.21 -13.03 4.73
CA ILE A 692 -10.82 -12.59 4.89
C ILE A 692 -10.58 -11.30 4.09
N TYR A 693 -11.04 -11.20 2.85
CA TYR A 693 -10.93 -9.96 2.06
C TYR A 693 -11.63 -8.77 2.74
N ALA A 694 -12.86 -8.94 3.22
CA ALA A 694 -13.55 -7.90 3.98
C ALA A 694 -12.77 -7.51 5.25
N LYS A 695 -12.14 -8.48 5.93
CA LYS A 695 -11.31 -8.20 7.10
C LYS A 695 -10.00 -7.49 6.76
N ILE A 696 -9.38 -7.81 5.61
CA ILE A 696 -8.21 -7.09 5.08
C ILE A 696 -8.57 -5.62 4.90
N VAL A 697 -9.71 -5.31 4.26
CA VAL A 697 -10.13 -3.93 4.06
C VAL A 697 -10.45 -3.24 5.40
N LEU A 698 -11.08 -3.96 6.33
CA LEU A 698 -11.39 -3.43 7.66
C LEU A 698 -10.15 -3.15 8.54
N LYS A 699 -9.14 -4.02 8.50
CA LYS A 699 -7.95 -3.98 9.38
C LYS A 699 -6.73 -3.32 8.74
N CYS A 700 -6.66 -3.33 7.41
CA CYS A 700 -5.53 -2.84 6.63
C CYS A 700 -5.94 -1.72 5.66
N GLY A 701 -7.23 -1.48 5.40
CA GLY A 701 -7.67 -0.36 4.56
C GLY A 701 -7.58 1.00 5.26
N ASP A 702 -7.34 2.06 4.49
CA ASP A 702 -7.28 3.43 5.00
C ASP A 702 -8.69 3.99 5.23
N ARG A 703 -9.28 3.65 6.40
CA ARG A 703 -10.61 4.15 6.76
C ARG A 703 -10.70 5.66 7.00
N ARG A 704 -9.56 6.39 7.08
CA ARG A 704 -9.49 7.75 7.65
C ARG A 704 -8.65 8.76 6.86
N TYR A 705 -8.35 8.52 5.59
CA TYR A 705 -7.42 9.39 4.86
C TYR A 705 -8.04 10.76 4.53
N TRP A 706 -9.23 10.81 3.90
CA TRP A 706 -9.77 12.08 3.36
C TRP A 706 -10.30 13.08 4.39
N GLU A 707 -10.74 12.62 5.56
CA GLU A 707 -11.18 13.52 6.64
C GLU A 707 -10.02 14.37 7.17
N GLN A 708 -8.80 13.82 7.19
CA GLN A 708 -7.60 14.56 7.61
C GLN A 708 -7.24 15.66 6.60
N TRP A 709 -7.37 15.37 5.29
CA TRP A 709 -7.16 16.37 4.23
C TRP A 709 -8.18 17.50 4.25
N ALA A 710 -9.40 17.26 4.73
CA ALA A 710 -10.46 18.25 4.66
C ALA A 710 -10.10 19.55 5.43
N SER A 711 -9.38 19.44 6.55
CA SER A 711 -8.90 20.61 7.30
C SER A 711 -7.87 21.41 6.51
N ASP A 712 -6.85 20.74 5.95
CA ASP A 712 -5.80 21.38 5.15
C ASP A 712 -6.37 22.09 3.91
N ILE A 713 -7.44 21.52 3.33
CA ILE A 713 -8.09 22.06 2.13
C ILE A 713 -8.99 23.24 2.45
N ALA A 714 -9.66 23.26 3.61
CA ALA A 714 -10.39 24.43 4.06
C ALA A 714 -9.44 25.65 4.16
N GLU A 715 -8.23 25.45 4.72
CA GLU A 715 -7.21 26.50 4.77
C GLU A 715 -6.70 26.93 3.37
N ILE A 716 -6.66 26.01 2.41
CA ILE A 716 -6.30 26.31 1.02
C ILE A 716 -7.43 27.11 0.33
N ALA A 717 -8.69 26.74 0.56
CA ALA A 717 -9.84 27.47 0.05
C ALA A 717 -9.86 28.92 0.56
N ASP A 718 -9.65 29.12 1.86
CA ASP A 718 -9.57 30.45 2.46
C ASP A 718 -8.42 31.30 1.89
N ARG A 719 -7.27 30.67 1.60
CA ARG A 719 -6.15 31.32 0.92
C ARG A 719 -6.49 31.71 -0.52
N HIS A 720 -7.15 30.84 -1.28
CA HIS A 720 -7.61 31.16 -2.64
C HIS A 720 -8.63 32.30 -2.62
N ILE A 721 -9.61 32.28 -1.71
CA ILE A 721 -10.58 33.36 -1.52
C ILE A 721 -9.86 34.67 -1.22
N THR A 722 -8.93 34.67 -0.26
CA THR A 722 -8.16 35.86 0.13
C THR A 722 -7.35 36.40 -1.05
N ARG A 723 -6.73 35.52 -1.84
CA ARG A 723 -5.92 35.90 -3.00
C ARG A 723 -6.75 36.48 -4.13
N ILE A 724 -7.85 35.83 -4.49
CA ILE A 724 -8.78 36.34 -5.52
C ILE A 724 -9.31 37.70 -5.08
N THR A 725 -9.70 37.84 -3.82
CA THR A 725 -10.13 39.12 -3.24
C THR A 725 -9.05 40.19 -3.40
N ALA A 726 -7.79 39.90 -3.04
CA ALA A 726 -6.69 40.85 -3.20
C ALA A 726 -6.42 41.23 -4.67
N LEU A 727 -6.53 40.28 -5.60
CA LEU A 727 -6.40 40.53 -7.04
C LEU A 727 -7.51 41.45 -7.57
N LEU A 728 -8.72 41.30 -7.03
CA LEU A 728 -9.87 42.14 -7.35
C LEU A 728 -9.81 43.50 -6.68
N GLU A 729 -9.23 43.63 -5.48
CA GLU A 729 -9.04 44.93 -4.82
C GLU A 729 -7.95 45.78 -5.49
N GLY A 730 -6.95 45.13 -6.10
CA GLY A 730 -5.82 45.74 -6.79
C GLY A 730 -6.17 46.77 -7.88
N ALA A 731 -5.14 47.46 -8.39
CA ALA A 731 -5.32 48.54 -9.36
C ALA A 731 -5.65 48.07 -10.80
N ASN A 732 -5.72 46.76 -11.06
CA ASN A 732 -5.97 46.24 -12.40
C ASN A 732 -7.44 46.42 -12.81
N LYS A 733 -7.69 47.38 -13.71
CA LYS A 733 -9.03 47.70 -14.23
C LYS A 733 -9.60 46.58 -15.10
N GLU A 734 -8.77 45.75 -15.70
CA GLU A 734 -9.18 44.64 -16.56
C GLU A 734 -9.78 43.50 -15.72
N HIS A 735 -9.12 43.11 -14.63
CA HIS A 735 -9.61 42.11 -13.68
C HIS A 735 -10.98 42.52 -13.10
N LYS A 736 -11.10 43.76 -12.62
CA LYS A 736 -12.36 44.30 -12.08
C LYS A 736 -13.49 44.27 -13.12
N LYS A 737 -13.21 44.63 -14.37
CA LYS A 737 -14.21 44.65 -15.45
C LYS A 737 -14.64 43.24 -15.85
N ALA A 738 -13.69 42.31 -15.97
CA ALA A 738 -13.97 40.92 -16.28
C ALA A 738 -14.80 40.28 -15.16
N PHE A 739 -14.40 40.47 -13.91
CA PHE A 739 -15.12 39.94 -12.75
C PHE A 739 -16.52 40.54 -12.60
N ALA A 740 -16.70 41.84 -12.83
CA ALA A 740 -18.03 42.46 -12.81
C ALA A 740 -18.97 41.88 -13.88
N SER A 741 -18.42 41.49 -15.04
CA SER A 741 -19.17 40.82 -16.10
C SER A 741 -19.50 39.38 -15.71
N PHE A 742 -18.56 38.68 -15.07
CA PHE A 742 -18.75 37.32 -14.54
C PHE A 742 -19.81 37.27 -13.44
N LEU A 743 -19.73 38.18 -12.46
CA LEU A 743 -20.73 38.34 -11.40
C LEU A 743 -22.11 38.64 -11.97
N ARG A 744 -22.21 39.47 -13.02
CA ARG A 744 -23.47 39.69 -13.72
C ARG A 744 -24.00 38.39 -14.34
N GLY A 745 -23.15 37.65 -15.05
CA GLY A 745 -23.53 36.36 -15.63
C GLY A 745 -24.02 35.36 -14.58
N LEU A 746 -23.37 35.29 -13.41
CA LEU A 746 -23.84 34.45 -12.29
C LEU A 746 -25.20 34.91 -11.76
N LYS A 747 -25.41 36.22 -11.60
CA LYS A 747 -26.71 36.78 -11.16
C LYS A 747 -27.84 36.49 -12.12
N ASP A 748 -27.54 36.52 -13.43
CA ASP A 748 -28.52 36.26 -14.48
C ASP A 748 -28.91 34.78 -14.55
N ASN A 749 -27.97 33.87 -14.21
CA ASN A 749 -28.20 32.42 -14.27
C ASN A 749 -28.78 31.84 -12.97
N LEU A 750 -28.30 32.32 -11.84
CA LEU A 750 -28.70 31.87 -10.51
C LEU A 750 -29.76 32.82 -9.97
N ASN A 751 -29.36 33.82 -9.20
CA ASN A 751 -30.30 34.82 -8.68
C ASN A 751 -29.64 36.20 -8.48
N PRO A 752 -30.43 37.29 -8.41
CA PRO A 752 -29.91 38.64 -8.27
C PRO A 752 -29.14 38.91 -6.95
N GLN A 753 -29.33 38.07 -5.92
CA GLN A 753 -28.74 38.25 -4.60
C GLN A 753 -27.32 37.70 -4.48
N ILE A 754 -26.81 36.95 -5.47
CA ILE A 754 -25.42 36.48 -5.49
C ILE A 754 -24.46 37.65 -5.28
N SER A 755 -23.70 37.61 -4.20
CA SER A 755 -22.74 38.65 -3.83
C SER A 755 -21.40 38.45 -4.55
N GLU A 756 -20.54 39.47 -4.49
CA GLU A 756 -19.15 39.33 -4.93
C GLU A 756 -18.41 38.25 -4.14
N LYS A 757 -18.69 38.14 -2.83
CA LYS A 757 -18.13 37.08 -1.98
C LYS A 757 -18.55 35.69 -2.47
N ASP A 758 -19.83 35.49 -2.77
CA ASP A 758 -20.33 34.19 -3.26
C ASP A 758 -19.65 33.81 -4.60
N ALA A 759 -19.48 34.77 -5.50
CA ALA A 759 -18.80 34.55 -6.77
C ALA A 759 -17.32 34.19 -6.60
N ILE A 760 -16.60 34.81 -5.65
CA ILE A 760 -15.21 34.46 -5.31
C ILE A 760 -15.14 33.04 -4.72
N GLU A 761 -16.06 32.70 -3.83
CA GLU A 761 -16.14 31.36 -3.24
C GLU A 761 -16.41 30.28 -4.28
N MET A 762 -17.27 30.54 -5.28
CA MET A 762 -17.50 29.62 -6.39
C MET A 762 -16.23 29.37 -7.24
N LEU A 763 -15.42 30.42 -7.47
CA LEU A 763 -14.15 30.29 -8.18
C LEU A 763 -13.13 29.46 -7.37
N ALA A 764 -13.04 29.69 -6.06
CA ALA A 764 -12.18 28.92 -5.17
C ALA A 764 -12.60 27.43 -5.11
N GLN A 765 -13.90 27.14 -5.06
CA GLN A 765 -14.40 25.77 -5.17
C GLN A 765 -14.01 25.12 -6.50
N HIS A 766 -14.13 25.84 -7.61
CA HIS A 766 -13.75 25.31 -8.91
C HIS A 766 -12.26 24.95 -8.96
N LEU A 767 -11.37 25.80 -8.42
CA LEU A 767 -9.93 25.53 -8.33
C LEU A 767 -9.60 24.22 -7.58
N ILE A 768 -10.34 23.92 -6.51
CA ILE A 768 -10.12 22.73 -5.68
C ILE A 768 -10.78 21.49 -6.29
N THR A 769 -11.99 21.64 -6.83
CA THR A 769 -12.81 20.51 -7.30
C THR A 769 -12.41 20.04 -8.69
N LYS A 770 -11.97 20.93 -9.58
CA LYS A 770 -11.61 20.59 -10.96
C LYS A 770 -10.52 19.50 -11.02
N PRO A 771 -9.38 19.61 -10.31
CA PRO A 771 -8.35 18.56 -10.39
C PRO A 771 -8.79 17.24 -9.76
N VAL A 772 -9.69 17.27 -8.76
CA VAL A 772 -10.30 16.06 -8.19
C VAL A 772 -11.14 15.36 -9.24
N PHE A 773 -11.98 16.09 -9.97
CA PHE A 773 -12.77 15.50 -11.05
C PHE A 773 -11.89 15.02 -12.21
N ASP A 774 -10.87 15.77 -12.61
CA ASP A 774 -9.89 15.34 -13.61
C ASP A 774 -9.18 14.04 -13.19
N ALA A 775 -8.87 13.90 -11.90
CA ALA A 775 -8.24 12.71 -11.32
C ALA A 775 -9.17 11.48 -11.30
N ILE A 776 -10.45 11.66 -10.95
CA ILE A 776 -11.42 10.54 -10.91
C ILE A 776 -11.75 10.06 -12.34
N PHE A 777 -11.72 10.97 -13.31
CA PHE A 777 -12.15 10.72 -14.68
C PHE A 777 -11.01 10.84 -15.68
N GLU A 778 -9.82 10.37 -15.30
CA GLU A 778 -8.66 10.31 -16.18
C GLU A 778 -9.03 9.50 -17.45
N GLY A 779 -9.06 10.18 -18.61
CA GLY A 779 -9.53 9.64 -19.90
C GLY A 779 -10.83 10.26 -20.42
N TYR A 780 -11.58 10.98 -19.58
CA TYR A 780 -12.77 11.74 -19.97
C TYR A 780 -12.49 13.24 -19.96
N SER A 781 -12.78 13.92 -21.06
CA SER A 781 -12.70 15.38 -21.18
C SER A 781 -13.87 16.10 -20.48
N PHE A 782 -14.26 15.71 -19.26
CA PHE A 782 -15.42 16.31 -18.56
C PHE A 782 -15.22 17.81 -18.36
N THR A 783 -14.13 18.21 -17.69
CA THR A 783 -13.87 19.62 -17.35
C THR A 783 -13.62 20.47 -18.60
N GLU A 784 -13.17 19.85 -19.69
CA GLU A 784 -12.93 20.48 -21.00
C GLU A 784 -14.22 20.66 -21.82
N LYS A 785 -15.25 19.84 -21.59
CA LYS A 785 -16.52 19.87 -22.33
C LYS A 785 -17.69 20.48 -21.54
N ASN A 786 -17.59 20.56 -20.21
CA ASN A 786 -18.65 21.11 -19.37
C ASN A 786 -18.72 22.65 -19.49
N PRO A 787 -19.88 23.23 -19.87
CA PRO A 787 -19.99 24.66 -20.19
C PRO A 787 -19.74 25.58 -18.99
N VAL A 788 -20.08 25.14 -17.77
CA VAL A 788 -19.86 25.90 -16.55
C VAL A 788 -18.37 25.87 -16.18
N SER A 789 -17.73 24.69 -16.26
CA SER A 789 -16.30 24.52 -16.03
C SER A 789 -15.46 25.44 -16.93
N ILE A 790 -15.80 25.49 -18.23
CA ILE A 790 -15.12 26.37 -19.20
C ILE A 790 -15.26 27.85 -18.80
N ALA A 791 -16.45 28.30 -18.40
CA ALA A 791 -16.69 29.68 -17.99
C ALA A 791 -15.92 30.06 -16.70
N MET A 792 -15.91 29.17 -15.71
CA MET A 792 -15.14 29.37 -14.47
C MET A 792 -13.64 29.44 -14.75
N GLN A 793 -13.11 28.52 -15.56
CA GLN A 793 -11.69 28.48 -15.91
C GLN A 793 -11.28 29.72 -16.72
N HIS A 794 -12.14 30.22 -17.61
CA HIS A 794 -11.88 31.46 -18.32
C HIS A 794 -11.72 32.66 -17.37
N MET A 795 -12.58 32.79 -16.35
CA MET A 795 -12.45 33.85 -15.34
C MET A 795 -11.15 33.71 -14.54
N LEU A 796 -10.76 32.49 -14.15
CA LEU A 796 -9.50 32.24 -13.44
C LEU A 796 -8.27 32.58 -14.28
N ASN A 797 -8.27 32.23 -15.57
CA ASN A 797 -7.18 32.56 -16.49
C ASN A 797 -6.98 34.08 -16.64
N VAL A 798 -8.06 34.86 -16.55
CA VAL A 798 -7.97 36.33 -16.55
C VAL A 798 -7.38 36.87 -15.24
N LEU A 799 -7.56 36.17 -14.11
CA LEU A 799 -7.02 36.57 -12.81
C LEU A 799 -5.57 36.12 -12.57
N GLU A 800 -5.12 35.04 -13.21
CA GLU A 800 -3.84 34.38 -12.93
C GLU A 800 -2.94 34.19 -14.17
N GLU A 801 -2.14 35.21 -14.53
CA GLU A 801 -1.06 35.07 -15.55
C GLU A 801 0.26 34.48 -15.00
N GLN A 802 0.43 34.29 -13.69
CA GLN A 802 1.68 33.78 -13.08
C GLN A 802 1.45 32.64 -12.07
N ALA A 803 2.30 31.61 -12.21
CA ALA A 803 2.13 30.23 -11.76
C ALA A 803 1.96 29.99 -10.25
N ILE A 804 1.10 29.00 -9.94
CA ILE A 804 0.84 28.38 -8.64
C ILE A 804 1.99 27.40 -8.32
N GLY A 805 3.07 27.86 -7.69
CA GLY A 805 4.27 27.03 -7.47
C GLY A 805 4.35 26.27 -6.15
N LYS A 806 3.67 26.72 -5.08
CA LYS A 806 3.83 26.15 -3.71
C LYS A 806 2.60 25.45 -3.15
N GLU A 807 1.40 25.81 -3.58
CA GLU A 807 0.15 25.20 -3.09
C GLU A 807 -0.19 23.89 -3.83
N VAL A 808 0.39 23.70 -5.01
CA VAL A 808 0.29 22.49 -5.81
C VAL A 808 0.86 21.27 -5.08
N GLU A 809 1.89 21.37 -4.24
CA GLU A 809 2.51 20.18 -3.66
C GLU A 809 1.61 19.44 -2.64
N THR A 810 0.92 20.18 -1.76
CA THR A 810 -0.03 19.59 -0.80
C THR A 810 -1.25 19.03 -1.52
N LEU A 811 -1.78 19.77 -2.49
CA LEU A 811 -2.92 19.36 -3.31
C LEU A 811 -2.58 18.16 -4.20
N GLU A 812 -1.38 18.10 -4.77
CA GLU A 812 -0.94 16.99 -5.63
C GLU A 812 -0.84 15.67 -4.88
N ARG A 813 -0.45 15.69 -3.60
CA ARG A 813 -0.48 14.47 -2.77
C ARG A 813 -1.91 13.95 -2.61
N PHE A 814 -2.86 14.85 -2.34
CA PHE A 814 -4.28 14.51 -2.29
C PHE A 814 -4.80 14.02 -3.66
N TYR A 815 -4.51 14.72 -4.76
CA TYR A 815 -4.92 14.32 -6.11
C TYR A 815 -4.29 12.99 -6.54
N THR A 816 -3.05 12.73 -6.13
CA THR A 816 -2.38 11.44 -6.33
C THR A 816 -3.08 10.34 -5.54
N SER A 817 -3.52 10.61 -4.31
CA SER A 817 -4.33 9.66 -3.53
C SER A 817 -5.66 9.34 -4.23
N VAL A 818 -6.37 10.36 -4.73
CA VAL A 818 -7.63 10.18 -5.47
C VAL A 818 -7.39 9.37 -6.76
N ARG A 819 -6.39 9.73 -7.57
CA ARG A 819 -5.98 8.97 -8.77
C ARG A 819 -5.67 7.52 -8.44
N THR A 820 -4.88 7.28 -7.39
CA THR A 820 -4.49 5.93 -6.97
C THR A 820 -5.71 5.10 -6.55
N ARG A 821 -6.70 5.71 -5.89
CA ARG A 821 -7.91 5.01 -5.47
C ARG A 821 -8.82 4.66 -6.66
N VAL A 822 -8.88 5.53 -7.67
CA VAL A 822 -9.75 5.35 -8.85
C VAL A 822 -9.09 4.55 -9.98
N SER A 823 -7.76 4.58 -10.07
CA SER A 823 -6.99 3.85 -11.06
C SER A 823 -7.23 2.34 -10.95
N GLY A 824 -7.81 1.73 -12.00
CA GLY A 824 -8.14 0.31 -12.02
C GLY A 824 -9.55 -0.05 -11.54
N ILE A 825 -10.41 0.91 -11.19
CA ILE A 825 -11.84 0.65 -10.98
C ILE A 825 -12.50 0.31 -12.33
N ASP A 826 -13.08 -0.89 -12.40
CA ASP A 826 -13.63 -1.48 -13.63
C ASP A 826 -15.14 -1.30 -13.81
N ASN A 827 -15.83 -0.61 -12.88
CA ASN A 827 -17.28 -0.48 -12.90
C ASN A 827 -17.80 0.88 -12.42
N ALA A 828 -18.86 1.37 -13.07
CA ALA A 828 -19.47 2.68 -12.79
C ALA A 828 -20.04 2.80 -11.37
N LYS A 829 -20.59 1.71 -10.81
CA LYS A 829 -21.16 1.70 -9.44
C LYS A 829 -20.10 2.01 -8.39
N ALA A 830 -18.91 1.42 -8.52
CA ALA A 830 -17.79 1.68 -7.63
C ALA A 830 -17.26 3.11 -7.74
N ARG A 831 -17.22 3.69 -8.95
CA ARG A 831 -16.86 5.11 -9.13
C ARG A 831 -17.86 6.03 -8.45
N GLN A 832 -19.17 5.75 -8.58
CA GLN A 832 -20.22 6.50 -7.88
C GLN A 832 -20.05 6.43 -6.35
N GLU A 833 -19.68 5.27 -5.81
CA GLU A 833 -19.44 5.11 -4.37
C GLU A 833 -18.23 5.92 -3.89
N VAL A 834 -17.16 5.98 -4.68
CA VAL A 834 -16.00 6.84 -4.42
C VAL A 834 -16.40 8.32 -4.42
N ILE A 835 -17.24 8.76 -5.37
CA ILE A 835 -17.75 10.15 -5.42
C ILE A 835 -18.62 10.46 -4.22
N ARG A 836 -19.49 9.52 -3.81
CA ARG A 836 -20.33 9.64 -2.62
C ARG A 836 -19.47 9.81 -1.37
N GLU A 837 -18.44 8.97 -1.21
CA GLU A 837 -17.50 9.10 -0.09
C GLU A 837 -16.70 10.41 -0.12
N LEU A 838 -16.24 10.85 -1.29
CA LEU A 838 -15.58 12.16 -1.44
C LEU A 838 -16.53 13.28 -1.04
N TYR A 839 -17.80 13.20 -1.44
CA TYR A 839 -18.78 14.18 -1.02
C TYR A 839 -18.99 14.19 0.50
N GLU A 840 -19.28 13.04 1.10
CA GLU A 840 -19.63 12.94 2.52
C GLU A 840 -18.46 13.23 3.46
N LYS A 841 -17.28 12.71 3.14
CA LYS A 841 -16.11 12.76 4.04
C LYS A 841 -15.23 13.97 3.75
N PHE A 842 -15.12 14.37 2.47
CA PHE A 842 -14.21 15.43 2.04
C PHE A 842 -14.95 16.75 1.79
N PHE A 843 -15.84 16.84 0.81
CA PHE A 843 -16.45 18.11 0.42
C PHE A 843 -17.32 18.71 1.51
N LYS A 844 -18.15 17.89 2.18
CA LYS A 844 -18.98 18.33 3.31
C LYS A 844 -18.14 18.87 4.46
N THR A 845 -16.98 18.28 4.71
CA THR A 845 -16.08 18.69 5.80
C THR A 845 -15.27 19.93 5.42
N ALA A 846 -14.68 19.95 4.22
CA ALA A 846 -13.83 21.04 3.73
C ALA A 846 -14.62 22.33 3.47
N PHE A 847 -15.90 22.21 3.08
CA PHE A 847 -16.78 23.34 2.78
C PHE A 847 -17.98 23.39 3.74
N LYS A 848 -17.78 23.06 5.02
CA LYS A 848 -18.86 22.87 6.02
C LYS A 848 -19.84 24.04 6.12
N ALA A 849 -19.34 25.26 6.29
CA ALA A 849 -20.19 26.46 6.40
C ALA A 849 -21.11 26.65 5.18
N MET A 850 -20.67 26.19 4.01
CA MET A 850 -21.43 26.25 2.78
C MET A 850 -22.32 25.02 2.58
N SER A 851 -21.85 23.81 2.91
CA SER A 851 -22.66 22.59 2.86
C SER A 851 -23.88 22.68 3.79
N ASP A 852 -23.71 23.30 4.96
CA ASP A 852 -24.79 23.51 5.93
C ASP A 852 -25.81 24.53 5.40
N ARG A 853 -25.36 25.57 4.67
CA ARG A 853 -26.24 26.54 3.99
C ARG A 853 -26.98 25.97 2.78
N LEU A 854 -26.35 25.06 2.04
CA LEU A 854 -26.84 24.58 0.74
C LEU A 854 -27.67 23.28 0.82
N GLY A 855 -27.61 22.54 1.93
CA GLY A 855 -28.59 21.49 2.26
C GLY A 855 -28.75 20.37 1.22
N ILE A 856 -27.67 19.95 0.52
CA ILE A 856 -27.74 18.88 -0.48
C ILE A 856 -28.04 17.55 0.20
N VAL A 857 -29.17 16.92 -0.19
CA VAL A 857 -29.66 15.66 0.39
C VAL A 857 -29.47 14.51 -0.61
N TYR A 858 -28.84 13.43 -0.18
CA TYR A 858 -28.89 12.16 -0.91
C TYR A 858 -30.24 11.49 -0.70
N THR A 859 -31.06 11.46 -1.75
CA THR A 859 -32.37 10.80 -1.71
C THR A 859 -32.20 9.28 -1.74
N PRO A 860 -32.78 8.52 -0.78
CA PRO A 860 -32.72 7.06 -0.79
C PRO A 860 -33.18 6.45 -2.12
N VAL A 861 -32.40 5.51 -2.65
CA VAL A 861 -32.64 4.92 -3.98
C VAL A 861 -34.02 4.27 -4.08
N GLN A 862 -34.51 3.67 -2.99
CA GLN A 862 -35.83 3.04 -2.94
C GLN A 862 -36.96 4.06 -3.18
N ILE A 863 -36.81 5.29 -2.68
CA ILE A 863 -37.79 6.37 -2.89
C ILE A 863 -37.72 6.85 -4.35
N VAL A 864 -36.50 7.03 -4.86
CA VAL A 864 -36.27 7.45 -6.26
C VAL A 864 -36.88 6.44 -7.23
N ASP A 865 -36.58 5.15 -7.05
CA ASP A 865 -37.10 4.07 -7.89
C ASP A 865 -38.62 4.01 -7.81
N PHE A 866 -39.21 4.13 -6.61
CA PHE A 866 -40.66 4.16 -6.44
C PHE A 866 -41.31 5.31 -7.23
N ILE A 867 -40.76 6.53 -7.14
CA ILE A 867 -41.27 7.71 -7.85
C ILE A 867 -41.18 7.52 -9.37
N ILE A 868 -40.05 7.03 -9.88
CA ILE A 868 -39.83 6.84 -11.31
C ILE A 868 -40.79 5.80 -11.90
N HIS A 869 -40.96 4.66 -11.23
CA HIS A 869 -41.91 3.63 -11.67
C HIS A 869 -43.36 4.12 -11.56
N SER A 870 -43.67 4.86 -10.50
CA SER A 870 -44.98 5.49 -10.31
C SER A 870 -45.31 6.45 -11.46
N ALA A 871 -44.37 7.32 -11.84
CA ALA A 871 -44.54 8.24 -12.95
C ALA A 871 -44.78 7.52 -14.28
N ASP A 872 -44.08 6.41 -14.57
CA ASP A 872 -44.31 5.61 -15.78
C ASP A 872 -45.69 4.94 -15.78
N ILE A 873 -46.13 4.40 -14.64
CA ILE A 873 -47.47 3.81 -14.50
C ILE A 873 -48.54 4.88 -14.73
N ALA A 874 -48.41 6.05 -14.09
CA ALA A 874 -49.31 7.20 -14.27
C ALA A 874 -49.49 7.57 -15.73
N LEU A 875 -48.37 7.72 -16.45
CA LEU A 875 -48.40 8.10 -17.85
C LEU A 875 -49.13 7.07 -18.70
N ARG A 876 -48.94 5.77 -18.40
CA ARG A 876 -49.53 4.68 -19.17
C ARG A 876 -51.03 4.55 -18.95
N GLU A 877 -51.46 4.64 -17.70
CA GLU A 877 -52.88 4.49 -17.35
C GLU A 877 -53.71 5.67 -17.86
N GLU A 878 -53.17 6.88 -17.77
CA GLU A 878 -53.94 8.12 -17.95
C GLU A 878 -53.76 8.72 -19.35
N PHE A 879 -52.59 8.52 -19.97
CA PHE A 879 -52.28 9.10 -21.29
C PHE A 879 -51.88 8.06 -22.34
N GLY A 880 -51.83 6.77 -22.00
CA GLY A 880 -51.48 5.69 -22.93
C GLY A 880 -50.04 5.72 -23.44
N VAL A 881 -49.15 6.48 -22.79
CA VAL A 881 -47.72 6.62 -23.14
C VAL A 881 -46.85 6.31 -21.93
N GLY A 882 -45.58 5.94 -22.11
CA GLY A 882 -44.63 5.75 -21.01
C GLY A 882 -43.46 6.73 -21.09
N LEU A 883 -42.51 6.58 -20.17
CA LEU A 883 -41.30 7.41 -20.11
C LEU A 883 -40.37 7.21 -21.32
N SER A 884 -40.46 6.06 -22.01
CA SER A 884 -39.63 5.75 -23.17
C SER A 884 -40.09 6.46 -24.44
N GLU A 885 -41.36 6.86 -24.52
CA GLU A 885 -41.99 7.39 -25.73
C GLU A 885 -41.44 8.78 -26.08
N LYS A 886 -41.26 9.04 -27.39
CA LYS A 886 -40.80 10.34 -27.89
C LYS A 886 -41.83 11.44 -27.63
N GLY A 887 -41.35 12.62 -27.28
CA GLY A 887 -42.16 13.78 -26.88
C GLY A 887 -42.52 13.81 -25.39
N VAL A 888 -42.22 12.75 -24.63
CA VAL A 888 -42.39 12.74 -23.16
C VAL A 888 -41.14 13.29 -22.50
N HIS A 889 -41.07 14.62 -22.35
CA HIS A 889 -39.92 15.25 -21.69
C HIS A 889 -40.01 15.14 -20.17
N VAL A 890 -38.91 14.70 -19.55
CA VAL A 890 -38.77 14.53 -18.10
C VAL A 890 -37.82 15.58 -17.56
N ILE A 891 -38.22 16.28 -16.50
CA ILE A 891 -37.35 17.20 -15.78
C ILE A 891 -37.22 16.85 -14.30
N ASP A 892 -36.00 16.95 -13.80
CA ASP A 892 -35.70 17.06 -12.38
C ASP A 892 -35.24 18.49 -12.08
N PRO A 893 -36.12 19.35 -11.53
CA PRO A 893 -35.82 20.76 -11.30
C PRO A 893 -34.87 21.03 -10.14
N PHE A 894 -34.57 20.02 -9.32
CA PHE A 894 -33.75 20.12 -8.10
C PHE A 894 -32.87 18.87 -7.98
N THR A 895 -31.99 18.66 -8.97
CA THR A 895 -31.43 17.33 -9.20
C THR A 895 -30.42 16.87 -8.15
N GLY A 896 -29.87 17.80 -7.36
CA GLY A 896 -28.87 17.50 -6.35
C GLY A 896 -27.68 16.80 -6.98
N THR A 897 -27.51 15.52 -6.65
CA THR A 897 -26.42 14.68 -7.16
C THR A 897 -26.78 13.87 -8.41
N GLY A 898 -27.94 14.14 -9.02
CA GLY A 898 -28.40 13.54 -10.27
C GLY A 898 -29.14 12.21 -10.12
N THR A 899 -29.46 11.80 -8.88
CA THR A 899 -29.95 10.45 -8.57
C THR A 899 -31.19 10.05 -9.36
N PHE A 900 -32.17 10.93 -9.52
CA PHE A 900 -33.38 10.61 -10.30
C PHE A 900 -33.08 10.32 -11.76
N MET A 901 -32.21 11.11 -12.40
CA MET A 901 -31.81 10.90 -13.79
C MET A 901 -30.98 9.63 -13.96
N VAL A 902 -30.03 9.38 -13.05
CA VAL A 902 -29.22 8.14 -13.03
C VAL A 902 -30.11 6.91 -12.92
N ARG A 903 -31.02 6.90 -11.94
CA ARG A 903 -31.93 5.76 -11.73
C ARG A 903 -32.91 5.59 -12.87
N LEU A 904 -33.37 6.67 -13.51
CA LEU A 904 -34.21 6.60 -14.70
C LEU A 904 -33.49 5.90 -15.84
N LEU A 905 -32.23 6.26 -16.13
CA LEU A 905 -31.40 5.59 -17.15
C LEU A 905 -31.19 4.10 -16.83
N GLN A 906 -30.98 3.76 -15.55
CA GLN A 906 -30.72 2.39 -15.09
C GLN A 906 -31.98 1.54 -14.86
N SER A 907 -33.17 2.14 -14.84
CA SER A 907 -34.43 1.48 -14.46
C SER A 907 -34.89 0.41 -15.46
N GLY A 908 -34.47 0.51 -16.72
CA GLY A 908 -35.01 -0.29 -17.81
C GLY A 908 -36.38 0.18 -18.34
N LEU A 909 -36.93 1.29 -17.80
CA LEU A 909 -38.19 1.86 -18.28
C LEU A 909 -38.04 2.55 -19.64
N ILE A 910 -36.87 3.14 -19.91
CA ILE A 910 -36.50 3.64 -21.23
C ILE A 910 -35.99 2.45 -22.06
N LYS A 911 -36.65 2.17 -23.18
CA LYS A 911 -36.28 1.08 -24.08
C LYS A 911 -34.87 1.35 -24.63
N PRO A 912 -33.99 0.33 -24.76
CA PRO A 912 -32.61 0.52 -25.22
C PRO A 912 -32.49 1.33 -26.53
N LYS A 913 -33.36 1.05 -27.51
CA LYS A 913 -33.39 1.76 -28.80
C LYS A 913 -33.69 3.27 -28.71
N ASP A 914 -34.33 3.71 -27.62
CA ASP A 914 -34.77 5.09 -27.42
C ASP A 914 -33.81 5.84 -26.47
N LEU A 915 -32.96 5.13 -25.72
CA LEU A 915 -32.11 5.64 -24.64
C LEU A 915 -31.23 6.82 -25.07
N ALA A 916 -30.43 6.66 -26.13
CA ALA A 916 -29.55 7.72 -26.63
C ALA A 916 -30.32 8.99 -27.06
N TYR A 917 -31.51 8.81 -27.66
CA TYR A 917 -32.35 9.93 -28.07
C TYR A 917 -32.95 10.65 -26.86
N LYS A 918 -33.48 9.90 -25.87
CA LYS A 918 -34.01 10.46 -24.62
C LYS A 918 -32.93 11.24 -23.88
N TYR A 919 -31.75 10.63 -23.68
CA TYR A 919 -30.60 11.23 -23.03
C TYR A 919 -30.20 12.57 -23.66
N LYS A 920 -30.13 12.64 -24.98
CA LYS A 920 -29.67 13.85 -25.70
C LYS A 920 -30.72 14.95 -25.81
N HIS A 921 -32.01 14.60 -25.78
CA HIS A 921 -33.06 15.53 -26.21
C HIS A 921 -34.24 15.68 -25.24
N GLU A 922 -34.51 14.70 -24.40
CA GLU A 922 -35.76 14.64 -23.65
C GLU A 922 -35.63 14.51 -22.13
N LEU A 923 -34.41 14.34 -21.61
CA LEU A 923 -34.11 14.38 -20.19
C LEU A 923 -33.49 15.74 -19.83
N HIS A 924 -33.97 16.34 -18.75
CA HIS A 924 -33.57 17.69 -18.31
C HIS A 924 -33.32 17.70 -16.80
N ALA A 925 -32.31 18.43 -16.35
CA ALA A 925 -32.00 18.57 -14.92
C ALA A 925 -31.53 19.98 -14.59
N ASN A 926 -31.95 20.51 -13.45
CA ASN A 926 -31.50 21.81 -12.96
C ASN A 926 -30.86 21.65 -11.58
N GLU A 927 -29.82 22.45 -11.33
CA GLU A 927 -29.17 22.55 -10.03
C GLU A 927 -28.67 23.98 -9.81
N ILE A 928 -28.79 24.49 -8.59
CA ILE A 928 -28.34 25.84 -8.22
C ILE A 928 -26.93 25.81 -7.63
N VAL A 929 -26.53 24.69 -6.99
CA VAL A 929 -25.24 24.53 -6.33
C VAL A 929 -24.18 24.00 -7.29
N LEU A 930 -23.08 24.75 -7.46
CA LEU A 930 -22.00 24.40 -8.39
C LEU A 930 -21.45 22.99 -8.20
N LEU A 931 -21.16 22.60 -6.96
CA LEU A 931 -20.59 21.28 -6.66
C LEU A 931 -21.58 20.15 -6.97
N ALA A 932 -22.84 20.32 -6.58
CA ALA A 932 -23.91 19.36 -6.86
C ALA A 932 -24.13 19.24 -8.38
N TYR A 933 -24.10 20.36 -9.11
CA TYR A 933 -24.18 20.39 -10.56
C TYR A 933 -23.07 19.56 -11.23
N TYR A 934 -21.81 19.69 -10.78
CA TYR A 934 -20.73 18.86 -11.33
C TYR A 934 -20.93 17.38 -11.03
N ILE A 935 -21.32 17.04 -9.80
CA ILE A 935 -21.58 15.65 -9.40
C ILE A 935 -22.74 15.06 -10.22
N ALA A 936 -23.83 15.80 -10.40
CA ALA A 936 -24.98 15.37 -11.19
C ALA A 936 -24.62 15.16 -12.66
N ALA A 937 -23.95 16.12 -13.29
CA ALA A 937 -23.53 16.02 -14.70
C ALA A 937 -22.71 14.75 -14.93
N ILE A 938 -21.69 14.56 -14.09
CA ILE A 938 -20.79 13.40 -14.14
C ILE A 938 -21.55 12.09 -13.90
N ASN A 939 -22.37 12.02 -12.85
CA ASN A 939 -23.08 10.80 -12.50
C ASN A 939 -24.04 10.36 -13.62
N ILE A 940 -24.71 11.33 -14.26
CA ILE A 940 -25.64 11.08 -15.36
C ILE A 940 -24.88 10.63 -16.62
N GLU A 941 -23.76 11.27 -16.94
CA GLU A 941 -22.89 10.91 -18.05
C GLU A 941 -22.28 9.51 -17.90
N GLU A 942 -21.75 9.19 -16.70
CA GLU A 942 -21.18 7.89 -16.39
C GLU A 942 -22.25 6.79 -16.40
N ALA A 943 -23.44 7.07 -15.87
CA ALA A 943 -24.55 6.12 -15.92
C ALA A 943 -24.95 5.78 -17.36
N PHE A 944 -24.98 6.78 -18.25
CA PHE A 944 -25.26 6.56 -19.67
C PHE A 944 -24.14 5.79 -20.36
N HIS A 945 -22.87 6.20 -20.16
CA HIS A 945 -21.71 5.53 -20.75
C HIS A 945 -21.54 4.08 -20.27
N GLY A 946 -21.87 3.79 -19.01
CA GLY A 946 -21.86 2.43 -18.50
C GLY A 946 -22.96 1.51 -19.06
N ILE A 947 -23.97 2.08 -19.73
CA ILE A 947 -25.05 1.32 -20.40
C ILE A 947 -24.77 1.20 -21.92
N GLU A 948 -24.31 2.28 -22.56
CA GLU A 948 -23.97 2.32 -23.99
C GLU A 948 -22.46 2.14 -24.18
N ASP A 949 -22.03 0.96 -24.66
CA ASP A 949 -20.64 0.67 -25.05
C ASP A 949 -20.24 1.55 -26.27
N GLY A 950 -19.74 2.76 -26.01
CA GLY A 950 -19.51 3.77 -27.06
C GLY A 950 -18.61 4.94 -26.63
N GLU A 951 -18.51 5.97 -27.48
CA GLU A 951 -17.74 7.18 -27.16
C GLU A 951 -18.43 7.99 -26.04
N TYR A 952 -17.63 8.67 -25.22
CA TYR A 952 -18.15 9.55 -24.18
C TYR A 952 -18.93 10.74 -24.75
N HIS A 953 -20.17 10.90 -24.28
CA HIS A 953 -21.06 11.99 -24.65
C HIS A 953 -21.46 12.81 -23.41
N PRO A 954 -21.31 14.15 -23.43
CA PRO A 954 -21.72 15.00 -22.31
C PRO A 954 -23.25 15.11 -22.22
N PHE A 955 -23.77 15.31 -21.01
CA PHE A 955 -25.20 15.47 -20.79
C PHE A 955 -25.63 16.91 -21.11
N GLU A 956 -26.30 17.10 -22.25
CA GLU A 956 -26.77 18.42 -22.68
C GLU A 956 -28.01 18.91 -21.91
N GLY A 957 -28.68 18.01 -21.17
CA GLY A 957 -29.93 18.30 -20.45
C GLY A 957 -29.75 19.01 -19.10
N ILE A 958 -28.54 19.03 -18.54
CA ILE A 958 -28.27 19.69 -17.25
C ILE A 958 -27.96 21.19 -17.40
N VAL A 959 -28.50 21.99 -16.48
CA VAL A 959 -28.36 23.45 -16.42
C VAL A 959 -28.01 23.89 -14.99
N LEU A 960 -27.01 24.76 -14.85
CA LEU A 960 -26.74 25.47 -13.61
C LEU A 960 -27.66 26.71 -13.54
N THR A 961 -28.70 26.65 -12.73
CA THR A 961 -29.70 27.72 -12.60
C THR A 961 -30.53 27.62 -11.32
N ASP A 962 -31.13 28.74 -10.91
CA ASP A 962 -32.26 28.73 -9.98
C ASP A 962 -33.56 28.53 -10.77
N THR A 963 -34.16 27.36 -10.61
CA THR A 963 -35.39 26.97 -11.31
C THR A 963 -36.54 27.96 -11.10
N PHE A 964 -36.67 28.55 -9.91
CA PHE A 964 -37.74 29.51 -9.63
C PHE A 964 -37.47 30.83 -10.35
N GLN A 965 -36.26 31.37 -10.18
CA GLN A 965 -35.83 32.62 -10.80
C GLN A 965 -35.90 32.58 -12.33
N MET A 966 -35.59 31.43 -12.94
CA MET A 966 -35.62 31.22 -14.38
C MET A 966 -36.99 31.55 -15.01
N THR A 967 -38.07 31.56 -14.22
CA THR A 967 -39.45 31.84 -14.68
C THR A 967 -40.00 33.23 -14.30
N GLU A 968 -39.23 34.05 -13.58
CA GLU A 968 -39.67 35.33 -13.03
C GLU A 968 -39.70 36.50 -14.04
N GLY A 969 -38.94 36.48 -15.15
CA GLY A 969 -38.86 37.63 -16.07
C GLY A 969 -38.49 37.33 -17.53
N LYS A 970 -38.77 38.30 -18.42
CA LYS A 970 -38.38 38.32 -19.86
C LYS A 970 -36.99 38.93 -20.10
N GLY A 971 -36.05 38.77 -19.17
CA GLY A 971 -34.65 39.17 -19.41
C GLY A 971 -34.03 38.20 -20.42
N SER A 972 -33.30 38.69 -21.43
CA SER A 972 -32.42 37.79 -22.19
C SER A 972 -31.37 37.28 -21.20
N LEU A 973 -31.29 35.96 -21.01
CA LEU A 973 -30.12 35.36 -20.38
C LEU A 973 -28.89 35.88 -21.13
N ASP A 974 -27.98 36.55 -20.43
CA ASP A 974 -26.79 37.11 -21.06
C ASP A 974 -25.97 35.97 -21.68
N GLU A 975 -25.79 35.97 -23.00
CA GLU A 975 -25.00 34.95 -23.70
C GLU A 975 -23.49 35.24 -23.63
N VAL A 976 -23.05 36.32 -22.95
CA VAL A 976 -21.64 36.72 -22.96
C VAL A 976 -20.76 35.84 -22.06
N MET A 977 -21.16 35.54 -20.83
CA MET A 977 -20.31 34.80 -19.87
C MET A 977 -20.61 33.30 -19.79
N PHE A 978 -21.86 32.88 -19.90
CA PHE A 978 -22.28 31.48 -19.84
C PHE A 978 -23.11 31.07 -21.07
N PRO A 979 -22.61 31.30 -22.30
CA PRO A 979 -23.39 31.15 -23.55
C PRO A 979 -24.07 29.78 -23.66
N GLU A 980 -23.32 28.70 -23.48
CA GLU A 980 -23.83 27.35 -23.69
C GLU A 980 -24.79 26.89 -22.59
N ASN A 981 -24.53 27.23 -21.31
CA ASN A 981 -25.48 26.98 -20.22
C ASN A 981 -26.82 27.71 -20.49
N ASN A 982 -26.74 28.94 -20.99
CA ASN A 982 -27.90 29.80 -21.18
C ASN A 982 -28.71 29.38 -22.40
N LYS A 983 -28.04 28.87 -23.46
CA LYS A 983 -28.70 28.18 -24.58
C LYS A 983 -29.46 26.94 -24.11
N ARG A 984 -28.87 26.13 -23.21
CA ARG A 984 -29.55 24.96 -22.62
C ARG A 984 -30.78 25.38 -21.82
N ALA A 985 -30.66 26.38 -20.94
CA ALA A 985 -31.78 26.94 -20.17
C ALA A 985 -32.91 27.47 -21.07
N ALA A 986 -32.56 28.26 -22.09
CA ALA A 986 -33.53 28.81 -23.04
C ALA A 986 -34.25 27.73 -23.86
N LYS A 987 -33.54 26.66 -24.25
CA LYS A 987 -34.13 25.49 -24.91
C LYS A 987 -35.07 24.75 -23.96
N GLN A 988 -34.65 24.50 -22.72
CA GLN A 988 -35.46 23.84 -21.70
C GLN A 988 -36.76 24.61 -21.42
N ASN A 989 -36.71 25.94 -21.25
CA ASN A 989 -37.88 26.79 -21.01
C ASN A 989 -38.93 26.75 -22.12
N LYS A 990 -38.51 26.56 -23.37
CA LYS A 990 -39.40 26.43 -24.53
C LYS A 990 -39.97 25.02 -24.69
N THR A 991 -39.37 24.04 -24.02
CA THR A 991 -39.73 22.63 -24.16
C THR A 991 -41.03 22.32 -23.42
N ASP A 992 -41.85 21.48 -24.02
CA ASP A 992 -43.09 20.99 -23.43
C ASP A 992 -42.79 19.85 -22.45
N ILE A 993 -42.75 20.18 -21.16
CA ILE A 993 -42.43 19.22 -20.10
C ILE A 993 -43.70 18.47 -19.70
N ARG A 994 -43.63 17.14 -19.76
CA ARG A 994 -44.74 16.24 -19.44
C ARG A 994 -44.56 15.53 -18.10
N VAL A 995 -43.33 15.46 -17.60
CA VAL A 995 -43.04 14.75 -16.34
C VAL A 995 -42.10 15.60 -15.50
N VAL A 996 -42.50 15.88 -14.26
CA VAL A 996 -41.66 16.55 -13.25
C VAL A 996 -41.44 15.57 -12.11
N ILE A 997 -40.19 15.18 -11.87
CA ILE A 997 -39.79 14.31 -10.75
C ILE A 997 -38.77 15.03 -9.87
N GLY A 998 -38.54 14.58 -8.64
CA GLY A 998 -37.42 15.07 -7.84
C GLY A 998 -37.67 15.13 -6.33
N ASN A 999 -36.70 15.73 -5.64
CA ASN A 999 -36.76 16.03 -4.21
C ASN A 999 -36.55 17.55 -4.00
N PRO A 1000 -37.61 18.38 -3.96
CA PRO A 1000 -37.47 19.82 -3.80
C PRO A 1000 -36.88 20.21 -2.43
N PRO A 1001 -36.27 21.39 -2.30
CA PRO A 1001 -35.75 21.88 -1.02
C PRO A 1001 -36.86 22.25 -0.02
N TYR A 1002 -36.60 22.08 1.29
CA TYR A 1002 -37.57 22.36 2.37
C TYR A 1002 -37.09 23.53 3.25
N SER A 1003 -37.71 24.71 3.11
CA SER A 1003 -37.37 25.87 3.95
C SER A 1003 -38.52 26.89 4.00
N VAL A 1004 -39.02 27.17 5.23
CA VAL A 1004 -40.00 28.23 5.56
C VAL A 1004 -39.32 29.56 5.97
N GLY A 1005 -37.98 29.61 5.92
CA GLY A 1005 -37.12 30.72 6.35
C GLY A 1005 -36.11 30.33 7.43
N GLN A 1006 -35.30 31.30 7.87
CA GLN A 1006 -34.27 31.13 8.91
C GLN A 1006 -34.78 30.68 10.29
N ASP A 1007 -33.96 29.91 11.00
CA ASP A 1007 -34.23 29.41 12.36
C ASP A 1007 -34.12 30.53 13.41
N SER A 1008 -33.25 31.54 13.20
CA SER A 1008 -33.14 32.75 14.02
C SER A 1008 -33.18 34.04 13.18
N GLN A 1009 -33.64 35.14 13.77
CA GLN A 1009 -33.64 36.45 13.09
C GLN A 1009 -32.23 37.01 12.83
N ASN A 1010 -31.21 36.45 13.48
CA ASN A 1010 -29.82 36.90 13.40
C ASN A 1010 -29.00 36.21 12.30
N ASP A 1011 -29.56 35.24 11.59
CA ASP A 1011 -28.80 34.36 10.69
C ASP A 1011 -28.56 34.97 9.29
N ASP A 1012 -29.20 36.12 8.98
CA ASP A 1012 -29.15 36.79 7.67
C ASP A 1012 -29.45 35.85 6.48
N GLU A 1013 -30.33 34.85 6.69
CA GLU A 1013 -30.69 33.77 5.77
C GLU A 1013 -32.20 33.80 5.48
N LYS A 1014 -32.71 34.94 5.01
CA LYS A 1014 -34.09 35.04 4.54
C LYS A 1014 -34.26 34.28 3.21
N ASN A 1015 -35.38 33.58 3.06
CA ASN A 1015 -35.76 33.00 1.78
C ASN A 1015 -35.82 34.09 0.69
N LEU A 1016 -35.39 33.74 -0.51
CA LEU A 1016 -35.52 34.58 -1.70
C LEU A 1016 -36.98 34.87 -2.02
N ASP A 1017 -37.24 36.07 -2.51
CA ASP A 1017 -38.55 36.51 -3.02
C ASP A 1017 -38.65 36.17 -4.52
N TYR A 1018 -39.77 35.54 -4.91
CA TYR A 1018 -40.06 35.21 -6.31
C TYR A 1018 -41.41 35.83 -6.68
N PRO A 1019 -41.47 37.12 -7.04
CA PRO A 1019 -42.73 37.88 -7.11
C PRO A 1019 -43.83 37.22 -7.95
N ARG A 1020 -43.50 36.63 -9.10
CA ARG A 1020 -44.47 35.97 -9.98
C ARG A 1020 -44.93 34.65 -9.38
N LEU A 1021 -44.01 33.79 -8.95
CA LEU A 1021 -44.35 32.51 -8.33
C LEU A 1021 -45.11 32.68 -7.02
N ASP A 1022 -44.67 33.63 -6.17
CA ASP A 1022 -45.32 33.95 -4.91
C ASP A 1022 -46.70 34.57 -5.13
N SER A 1023 -46.88 35.40 -6.17
CA SER A 1023 -48.22 35.88 -6.57
C SER A 1023 -49.14 34.74 -7.04
N ARG A 1024 -48.59 33.71 -7.69
CA ARG A 1024 -49.35 32.49 -8.02
C ARG A 1024 -49.77 31.74 -6.77
N ILE A 1025 -48.90 31.60 -5.77
CA ILE A 1025 -49.27 31.04 -4.46
C ILE A 1025 -50.35 31.89 -3.77
N GLU A 1026 -50.20 33.22 -3.80
CA GLU A 1026 -51.15 34.15 -3.19
C GLU A 1026 -52.55 33.99 -3.78
N THR A 1027 -52.64 33.98 -5.11
CA THR A 1027 -53.91 33.92 -5.86
C THR A 1027 -54.53 32.54 -5.92
N THR A 1028 -53.79 31.48 -5.59
CA THR A 1028 -54.29 30.10 -5.57
C THR A 1028 -54.38 29.56 -4.14
N TYR A 1029 -53.27 29.09 -3.59
CA TYR A 1029 -53.19 28.41 -2.29
C TYR A 1029 -53.59 29.33 -1.14
N ALA A 1030 -53.06 30.55 -1.09
CA ALA A 1030 -53.31 31.46 0.02
C ALA A 1030 -54.74 32.01 -0.02
N ALA A 1031 -55.28 32.37 -1.20
CA ALA A 1031 -56.65 32.83 -1.37
C ALA A 1031 -57.68 31.80 -0.88
N ASN A 1032 -57.42 30.51 -1.10
CA ASN A 1032 -58.29 29.41 -0.68
C ASN A 1032 -58.12 28.98 0.80
N SER A 1033 -57.09 29.46 1.50
CA SER A 1033 -56.82 29.08 2.90
C SER A 1033 -57.62 29.91 3.90
N LYS A 1034 -58.22 29.24 4.89
CA LYS A 1034 -58.94 29.86 6.02
C LYS A 1034 -58.01 30.21 7.19
N ALA A 1035 -56.73 29.84 7.13
CA ALA A 1035 -55.79 30.10 8.22
C ALA A 1035 -55.41 31.59 8.31
N GLY A 1036 -55.34 32.11 9.54
CA GLY A 1036 -54.91 33.49 9.79
C GLY A 1036 -53.42 33.74 9.53
N LEU A 1037 -52.57 32.71 9.71
CA LEU A 1037 -51.14 32.77 9.40
C LEU A 1037 -50.83 31.90 8.18
N LYS A 1038 -50.40 32.54 7.09
CA LYS A 1038 -50.17 31.91 5.78
C LYS A 1038 -48.69 31.76 5.40
N ARG A 1039 -47.77 32.07 6.32
CA ARG A 1039 -46.31 32.03 6.08
C ARG A 1039 -45.83 30.69 5.52
N ASN A 1040 -46.34 29.58 6.05
CA ASN A 1040 -45.91 28.23 5.65
C ASN A 1040 -46.28 27.87 4.20
N LEU A 1041 -47.20 28.62 3.56
CA LEU A 1041 -47.53 28.40 2.15
C LEU A 1041 -46.42 28.88 1.19
N TYR A 1042 -45.44 29.63 1.69
CA TYR A 1042 -44.29 30.10 0.93
C TYR A 1042 -43.02 29.30 1.25
N ASP A 1043 -43.18 28.10 1.81
CA ASP A 1043 -42.09 27.13 1.90
C ASP A 1043 -41.59 26.76 0.50
N SER A 1044 -40.28 26.53 0.37
CA SER A 1044 -39.63 26.17 -0.89
C SER A 1044 -40.22 24.92 -1.55
N TYR A 1045 -40.69 23.93 -0.78
CA TYR A 1045 -41.34 22.74 -1.37
C TYR A 1045 -42.75 23.05 -1.90
N ILE A 1046 -43.46 24.02 -1.30
CA ILE A 1046 -44.76 24.49 -1.80
C ILE A 1046 -44.56 25.32 -3.08
N ARG A 1047 -43.52 26.16 -3.12
CA ARG A 1047 -43.07 26.85 -4.34
C ARG A 1047 -42.74 25.86 -5.45
N ALA A 1048 -42.10 24.74 -5.14
CA ALA A 1048 -41.86 23.66 -6.09
C ALA A 1048 -43.15 23.05 -6.65
N PHE A 1049 -44.16 22.79 -5.80
CA PHE A 1049 -45.48 22.34 -6.28
C PHE A 1049 -46.14 23.35 -7.19
N ARG A 1050 -46.17 24.63 -6.79
CA ARG A 1050 -46.80 25.69 -7.61
C ARG A 1050 -46.08 25.86 -8.94
N TRP A 1051 -44.75 25.86 -8.92
CA TRP A 1051 -43.91 25.96 -10.11
C TRP A 1051 -44.12 24.77 -11.04
N ALA A 1052 -44.10 23.54 -10.52
CA ALA A 1052 -44.31 22.34 -11.32
C ALA A 1052 -45.71 22.30 -11.94
N SER A 1053 -46.72 22.73 -11.19
CA SER A 1053 -48.11 22.84 -11.64
C SER A 1053 -48.29 23.91 -12.72
N ASP A 1054 -47.55 25.02 -12.65
CA ASP A 1054 -47.55 26.05 -13.69
C ASP A 1054 -46.65 25.67 -14.90
N ARG A 1055 -45.67 24.78 -14.69
CA ARG A 1055 -44.71 24.31 -15.70
C ARG A 1055 -45.29 23.23 -16.61
N ILE A 1056 -46.08 22.34 -16.04
CA ILE A 1056 -46.93 21.40 -16.76
C ILE A 1056 -48.16 22.19 -17.23
N LYS A 1057 -48.44 22.14 -18.54
CA LYS A 1057 -49.52 22.96 -19.12
C LYS A 1057 -50.85 22.23 -19.04
N ASP A 1058 -51.08 21.33 -19.98
CA ASP A 1058 -52.37 20.69 -20.25
C ASP A 1058 -52.36 19.20 -19.92
N LYS A 1059 -51.23 18.51 -20.04
CA LYS A 1059 -51.12 17.08 -19.66
C LYS A 1059 -49.74 16.80 -19.09
N GLY A 1060 -49.67 16.07 -18.00
CA GLY A 1060 -48.41 15.63 -17.43
C GLY A 1060 -48.58 15.02 -16.06
N VAL A 1061 -47.44 14.71 -15.44
CA VAL A 1061 -47.33 14.05 -14.15
C VAL A 1061 -46.30 14.80 -13.30
N ILE A 1062 -46.65 15.10 -12.06
CA ILE A 1062 -45.74 15.65 -11.04
C ILE A 1062 -45.58 14.58 -9.97
N CYS A 1063 -44.35 14.12 -9.70
CA CYS A 1063 -44.07 13.18 -8.61
C CYS A 1063 -42.87 13.64 -7.80
N PHE A 1064 -43.13 14.12 -6.58
CA PHE A 1064 -42.08 14.53 -5.64
C PHE A 1064 -41.98 13.61 -4.43
N VAL A 1065 -40.84 13.68 -3.75
CA VAL A 1065 -40.76 13.44 -2.31
C VAL A 1065 -40.66 14.79 -1.62
N SER A 1066 -41.62 15.14 -0.76
CA SER A 1066 -41.62 16.41 -0.04
C SER A 1066 -42.13 16.29 1.39
N ASN A 1067 -42.09 17.40 2.13
CA ASN A 1067 -42.59 17.50 3.50
C ASN A 1067 -44.12 17.23 3.58
N GLY A 1068 -44.50 16.26 4.41
CA GLY A 1068 -45.89 15.78 4.58
C GLY A 1068 -46.80 16.68 5.42
N SER A 1069 -46.29 17.81 5.92
CA SER A 1069 -47.12 18.80 6.61
C SER A 1069 -48.30 19.33 5.76
N LEU A 1070 -48.18 19.22 4.43
CA LEU A 1070 -49.25 19.44 3.46
C LEU A 1070 -50.52 18.61 3.74
N ILE A 1071 -50.38 17.38 4.24
CA ILE A 1071 -51.49 16.46 4.46
C ILE A 1071 -52.35 16.92 5.65
N GLY A 1072 -51.70 17.23 6.79
CA GLY A 1072 -52.38 17.39 8.07
C GLY A 1072 -52.48 18.81 8.61
N LYS A 1073 -51.62 19.76 8.19
CA LYS A 1073 -51.61 21.09 8.81
C LYS A 1073 -52.80 21.96 8.37
N ASN A 1074 -53.34 22.71 9.32
CA ASN A 1074 -54.47 23.62 9.11
C ASN A 1074 -54.16 24.73 8.10
N SER A 1075 -52.91 25.23 8.05
CA SER A 1075 -52.50 26.27 7.11
C SER A 1075 -52.42 25.81 5.66
N MET A 1076 -52.54 24.50 5.41
CA MET A 1076 -52.40 23.88 4.08
C MET A 1076 -53.76 23.49 3.46
N ASP A 1077 -54.86 23.91 4.07
CA ASP A 1077 -56.22 23.69 3.55
C ASP A 1077 -56.44 24.28 2.15
N GLY A 1078 -55.90 25.47 1.91
CA GLY A 1078 -56.02 26.15 0.62
C GLY A 1078 -55.27 25.46 -0.52
N ILE A 1079 -54.05 24.97 -0.27
CA ILE A 1079 -53.33 24.16 -1.26
C ILE A 1079 -54.03 22.83 -1.51
N ARG A 1080 -54.47 22.08 -0.48
CA ARG A 1080 -55.20 20.82 -0.67
C ARG A 1080 -56.45 21.01 -1.54
N LYS A 1081 -57.22 22.07 -1.30
CA LYS A 1081 -58.38 22.40 -2.14
C LYS A 1081 -57.95 22.69 -3.58
N THR A 1082 -56.96 23.55 -3.76
CA THR A 1082 -56.48 23.95 -5.09
C THR A 1082 -55.95 22.75 -5.88
N LEU A 1083 -55.25 21.81 -5.25
CA LEU A 1083 -54.75 20.62 -5.92
C LEU A 1083 -55.89 19.73 -6.43
N VAL A 1084 -56.97 19.57 -5.67
CA VAL A 1084 -58.18 18.85 -6.13
C VAL A 1084 -58.85 19.58 -7.30
N ASP A 1085 -58.87 20.92 -7.28
CA ASP A 1085 -59.46 21.72 -8.36
C ASP A 1085 -58.61 21.69 -9.64
N GLU A 1086 -57.28 21.63 -9.52
CA GLU A 1086 -56.35 21.66 -10.65
C GLU A 1086 -56.05 20.28 -11.23
N PHE A 1087 -56.33 19.20 -10.51
CA PHE A 1087 -55.89 17.87 -10.92
C PHE A 1087 -56.91 16.73 -10.73
N THR A 1088 -57.05 15.89 -11.76
CA THR A 1088 -57.97 14.76 -11.92
C THR A 1088 -57.69 13.60 -10.96
N SER A 1089 -56.44 13.31 -10.64
CA SER A 1089 -56.09 12.26 -9.68
C SER A 1089 -54.88 12.62 -8.86
N ILE A 1090 -54.97 12.30 -7.56
CA ILE A 1090 -53.95 12.60 -6.55
C ILE A 1090 -53.71 11.36 -5.71
N TYR A 1091 -52.52 10.78 -5.81
CA TYR A 1091 -52.12 9.66 -4.97
C TYR A 1091 -51.14 10.14 -3.92
N CYS A 1092 -51.52 9.94 -2.65
CA CYS A 1092 -50.70 10.29 -1.51
C CYS A 1092 -50.32 9.02 -0.75
N PHE A 1093 -49.05 8.65 -0.83
CA PHE A 1093 -48.45 7.71 0.11
C PHE A 1093 -47.90 8.56 1.29
N ASN A 1094 -47.88 8.08 2.53
CA ASN A 1094 -47.32 8.81 3.67
C ASN A 1094 -46.38 7.89 4.45
N LEU A 1095 -45.08 8.15 4.37
CA LEU A 1095 -44.03 7.39 5.06
C LEU A 1095 -43.87 7.77 6.54
N ARG A 1096 -44.57 8.81 7.01
CA ARG A 1096 -44.48 9.32 8.39
C ARG A 1096 -43.04 9.74 8.73
N GLY A 1097 -42.65 9.67 10.00
CA GLY A 1097 -41.28 9.93 10.44
C GLY A 1097 -41.07 11.29 11.09
N ASP A 1098 -42.14 12.03 11.46
CA ASP A 1098 -42.01 13.31 12.15
C ASP A 1098 -41.36 13.12 13.53
N ALA A 1099 -40.26 13.84 13.74
CA ALA A 1099 -39.49 13.80 14.97
C ALA A 1099 -39.82 14.93 15.95
N HIS A 1100 -40.67 15.90 15.57
CA HIS A 1100 -41.04 17.03 16.42
C HIS A 1100 -42.12 16.68 17.47
N GLY A 1101 -42.84 15.58 17.28
CA GLY A 1101 -43.76 15.05 18.28
C GLY A 1101 -43.04 14.43 19.49
N SER A 1102 -43.75 14.25 20.60
CA SER A 1102 -43.25 13.58 21.80
C SER A 1102 -44.19 12.45 22.26
N GLY A 1103 -43.69 11.57 23.13
CA GLY A 1103 -44.48 10.48 23.72
C GLY A 1103 -45.03 9.48 22.69
N GLU A 1104 -46.31 9.15 22.81
CA GLU A 1104 -47.00 8.16 21.96
C GLU A 1104 -47.02 8.57 20.47
N ILE A 1105 -47.09 9.87 20.18
CA ILE A 1105 -47.06 10.41 18.81
C ILE A 1105 -45.73 10.06 18.16
N ARG A 1106 -44.61 10.33 18.84
CA ARG A 1106 -43.26 10.00 18.34
C ARG A 1106 -43.07 8.49 18.14
N GLN A 1107 -43.58 7.67 19.06
CA GLN A 1107 -43.51 6.21 18.94
C GLN A 1107 -44.27 5.70 17.70
N LYS A 1108 -45.41 6.31 17.37
CA LYS A 1108 -46.16 5.99 16.16
C LYS A 1108 -45.41 6.45 14.91
N GLU A 1109 -44.78 7.63 14.91
CA GLU A 1109 -44.03 8.18 13.75
C GLU A 1109 -42.82 7.33 13.36
N LYS A 1110 -42.18 6.62 14.31
CA LYS A 1110 -41.00 5.75 14.09
C LYS A 1110 -39.81 6.49 13.42
N GLY A 1111 -38.94 5.76 12.73
CA GLY A 1111 -37.69 6.27 12.16
C GLY A 1111 -37.94 7.18 10.95
N ASN A 1112 -37.08 8.18 10.78
CA ASN A 1112 -37.08 9.06 9.61
C ASN A 1112 -36.24 8.44 8.48
N VAL A 1113 -36.77 8.46 7.25
CA VAL A 1113 -36.13 7.84 6.07
C VAL A 1113 -34.86 8.55 5.59
N PHE A 1114 -34.60 9.77 6.04
CA PHE A 1114 -33.39 10.55 5.74
C PHE A 1114 -32.39 10.62 6.93
N GLY A 1115 -32.63 9.89 8.03
CA GLY A 1115 -31.70 9.78 9.17
C GLY A 1115 -31.95 10.75 10.34
N ALA A 1116 -31.18 10.60 11.43
CA ALA A 1116 -31.31 11.38 12.65
C ALA A 1116 -30.48 12.68 12.58
N GLY A 1117 -31.07 13.75 12.06
CA GLY A 1117 -30.40 15.06 11.98
C GLY A 1117 -31.37 16.22 11.77
N ASP A 1118 -32.33 16.07 10.84
CA ASP A 1118 -33.28 17.13 10.55
C ASP A 1118 -34.70 16.62 10.76
N GLY A 1119 -35.37 17.10 11.80
CA GLY A 1119 -36.72 16.66 12.16
C GLY A 1119 -37.81 16.93 11.12
N LYS A 1120 -37.50 17.38 9.90
CA LYS A 1120 -38.45 18.04 8.99
C LYS A 1120 -39.02 17.15 7.88
N ILE A 1121 -39.18 15.84 8.06
CA ILE A 1121 -39.57 14.98 6.92
C ILE A 1121 -40.64 13.95 7.26
N GLU A 1122 -41.88 14.30 6.93
CA GLU A 1122 -42.96 13.39 6.56
C GLU A 1122 -42.96 13.30 5.02
N PHE A 1123 -43.34 12.19 4.40
CA PHE A 1123 -43.37 12.04 2.93
C PHE A 1123 -44.67 12.59 2.33
N PHE A 1124 -44.57 13.12 1.10
CA PHE A 1124 -45.70 13.44 0.23
C PHE A 1124 -45.32 13.08 -1.21
N GLY A 1125 -45.92 12.00 -1.72
CA GLY A 1125 -46.05 11.74 -3.15
C GLY A 1125 -47.29 12.47 -3.63
N TYR A 1126 -47.17 13.19 -4.73
CA TYR A 1126 -48.28 13.81 -5.44
C TYR A 1126 -48.41 13.12 -6.78
N TRP A 1127 -49.63 13.01 -7.27
CA TRP A 1127 -49.93 12.78 -8.67
C TRP A 1127 -50.95 13.84 -9.02
N ALA A 1128 -50.95 14.23 -10.27
CA ALA A 1128 -51.61 15.44 -10.67
C ALA A 1128 -51.84 15.36 -12.16
N LEU A 1129 -53.03 14.95 -12.56
CA LEU A 1129 -53.42 14.81 -13.95
C LEU A 1129 -54.37 15.93 -14.31
N PHE A 1130 -54.41 16.39 -15.55
CA PHE A 1130 -55.37 17.41 -15.99
C PHE A 1130 -56.15 16.82 -17.17
N ASP A 1131 -57.47 16.76 -17.06
CA ASP A 1131 -58.36 16.52 -18.19
C ASP A 1131 -59.61 17.43 -18.06
N PRO A 1132 -59.79 18.44 -18.93
CA PRO A 1132 -60.93 19.35 -18.86
C PRO A 1132 -62.24 18.79 -19.45
N ASP A 1133 -62.26 17.55 -19.98
CA ASP A 1133 -63.37 17.07 -20.82
C ASP A 1133 -64.41 16.14 -20.15
N GLU A 1134 -64.39 15.92 -18.82
CA GLU A 1134 -65.46 15.17 -18.13
C GLU A 1134 -66.21 15.99 -17.06
N ASP A 1135 -67.45 16.38 -17.38
CA ASP A 1135 -68.45 16.84 -16.42
C ASP A 1135 -68.79 15.71 -15.42
N MET A 1136 -68.13 15.69 -14.26
CA MET A 1136 -68.47 14.77 -13.17
C MET A 1136 -69.50 15.39 -12.22
N THR A 1137 -70.66 14.72 -12.07
CA THR A 1137 -71.72 15.08 -11.12
C THR A 1137 -71.41 14.59 -9.70
N GLU A 1138 -71.93 15.29 -8.68
CA GLU A 1138 -71.71 15.05 -7.22
C GLU A 1138 -71.92 13.60 -6.76
N ASP A 1139 -72.77 12.83 -7.45
CA ASP A 1139 -73.05 11.43 -7.10
C ASP A 1139 -71.90 10.46 -7.47
N SER A 1140 -71.04 10.83 -8.43
CA SER A 1140 -69.87 10.02 -8.84
C SER A 1140 -68.73 10.04 -7.82
N LEU A 1141 -68.56 11.16 -7.11
CA LEU A 1141 -67.51 11.38 -6.10
C LEU A 1141 -67.67 10.43 -4.90
N SER A 1142 -68.91 10.16 -4.52
CA SER A 1142 -69.26 9.31 -3.36
C SER A 1142 -69.04 7.81 -3.64
N ALA A 1143 -69.15 7.40 -4.90
CA ALA A 1143 -69.02 6.00 -5.30
C ALA A 1143 -67.55 5.56 -5.48
N GLN A 1144 -66.67 6.46 -5.94
CA GLN A 1144 -65.23 6.15 -6.07
C GLN A 1144 -64.47 6.15 -4.75
N LEU A 1145 -64.92 6.91 -3.74
CA LEU A 1145 -64.35 6.90 -2.38
C LEU A 1145 -64.57 5.56 -1.62
N ASN A 1146 -65.42 4.67 -2.14
CA ASN A 1146 -65.69 3.33 -1.57
C ASN A 1146 -65.12 2.15 -2.38
N LEU A 1147 -64.35 2.40 -3.44
CA LEU A 1147 -63.66 1.33 -4.16
C LEU A 1147 -62.38 0.92 -3.41
N GLN A 1148 -62.48 -0.23 -2.76
CA GLN A 1148 -61.39 -0.96 -2.12
C GLN A 1148 -60.17 -1.06 -3.04
N LEU A 1149 -59.09 -0.36 -2.70
CA LEU A 1149 -57.75 -0.73 -3.13
C LEU A 1149 -57.35 -2.01 -2.40
N ASN A 1150 -57.61 -3.15 -3.04
CA ASN A 1150 -56.95 -4.41 -2.72
C ASN A 1150 -55.48 -4.29 -3.12
N PHE A 1151 -54.65 -3.78 -2.23
CA PHE A 1151 -53.25 -4.19 -2.17
C PHE A 1151 -53.10 -5.11 -0.96
N VAL A 1152 -52.86 -6.38 -1.27
CA VAL A 1152 -52.56 -7.42 -0.30
C VAL A 1152 -51.32 -7.01 0.49
N VAL A 1153 -51.53 -6.62 1.75
CA VAL A 1153 -50.46 -6.60 2.75
C VAL A 1153 -50.14 -8.06 3.06
N VAL A 1154 -49.05 -8.58 2.49
CA VAL A 1154 -48.44 -9.81 3.00
C VAL A 1154 -47.73 -9.43 4.30
N GLU A 1155 -48.41 -9.60 5.44
CA GLU A 1155 -47.74 -9.69 6.74
C GLU A 1155 -46.86 -10.94 6.74
N ALA A 1156 -45.55 -10.79 6.54
CA ALA A 1156 -44.59 -11.79 6.96
C ALA A 1156 -44.41 -11.68 8.48
N LYS A 1157 -45.20 -12.44 9.24
CA LYS A 1157 -44.96 -12.73 10.66
C LYS A 1157 -44.10 -13.99 10.78
N ASN A 1158 -42.89 -13.80 11.32
CA ASN A 1158 -42.08 -14.72 12.10
C ASN A 1158 -41.95 -16.19 11.63
N GLY A 1159 -40.77 -16.51 11.11
CA GLY A 1159 -40.24 -17.87 11.04
C GLY A 1159 -38.77 -17.85 10.59
N SER A 1160 -37.87 -18.05 11.54
CA SER A 1160 -36.50 -18.60 11.41
C SER A 1160 -35.81 -18.69 10.04
N HIS A 1161 -34.57 -18.17 10.05
CA HIS A 1161 -33.45 -18.22 9.10
C HIS A 1161 -33.37 -17.09 8.07
#